data_AF-A0A832TGX8-F1
#
_entry.id   AF-A0A832TGX8-F1
#
_cell.length_a   1.000
_cell.length_b   1.000
_cell.length_c   1.000
_cell.angle_alpha   90.00
_cell.angle_beta   90.00
_cell.angle_gamma   90.00
#
_symmetry.space_group_name_H-M   'P 1'
#
loop_
_entity.id
_entity.type
_entity.pdbx_description
1 polymer ?
#
loop_
_entity_poly.entity_id
_entity_poly.type
_entity_poly.pdbx_seq_one_letter_code
_entity_poly.pdbx_strand_id
1 'polypeptide(L)'
;MYFVFTKDDKTYLYLDGVIKEVEMKLKLKDNIGYVVKYDNGKIKTTSTLVYDSKKLSGLKDAVLVGKVLDGYLFDARDFLVVHFDKLNKEIVNGEYLLVQGIPVLKNDIRCLMDLMDISYDLIQYMLKNYPDNEEVKRRAIISLARLGKCEEAINHYKQLDQRYPEESLAVAECFEKIGEELEALKIYSFFSEIKYRELEKKLRDKANKLIDEFEIQGNVKLLFEALSVLPTYDAPALKLGWYFLGKKNYKEAVKYFEEALKRRRDFSNMLTLAHAYILAGEYKKALDLIEEAEKIRRNAQSAYLKGLALEKLNAPSNAQKEFLFACREGVVEACNKVKPYELYTPTEDFDPNSWVGYVLYGYKVEKVIGTGGMGFVLLVEKNMKKFAMKVIKKEFRYDELLYEIAKMQEISKGSKYLVKIMASFVDENFSDYYSSPPAVVMEYMEGGDLREILVNQEYSTLRHSSKWPQIVSVIYSKLADAIIHIHKNGYVHCDIKPSNILFNRKLPKYGEEALEALLNEEVVPKLSDLGSAVKVGVPVIHYTPYYAHPLQRFGGKAEYNFDVYSFTVSLYVTLTNNFPFSEWLERELEEAVTDPSKREIALKDFYLAEPRLDQIPDEFRDLVERGLRGEITLEEMSRELRMINKYNYNLPISDKEEIKI
;
A
#
# COMPACT_ATOMS: atom_id res chain seq x y z
N MET A 1 -26.47 27.00 -84.89
CA MET A 1 -26.73 25.56 -84.64
C MET A 1 -28.23 25.31 -84.62
N TYR A 2 -28.70 24.24 -85.26
CA TYR A 2 -30.11 23.86 -85.29
C TYR A 2 -30.31 22.49 -84.65
N PHE A 3 -31.22 22.36 -83.70
CA PHE A 3 -31.56 21.06 -83.13
C PHE A 3 -33.03 21.03 -82.69
N VAL A 4 -33.60 19.84 -82.64
CA VAL A 4 -34.95 19.58 -82.12
C VAL A 4 -34.83 18.76 -80.85
N PHE A 5 -35.66 19.05 -79.85
CA PHE A 5 -35.71 18.28 -78.61
C PHE A 5 -37.13 18.26 -78.04
N THR A 6 -37.45 17.25 -77.23
CA THR A 6 -38.71 17.14 -76.51
C THR A 6 -38.56 17.50 -75.05
N LYS A 7 -39.53 18.24 -74.51
CA LYS A 7 -39.70 18.48 -73.08
C LYS A 7 -41.20 18.59 -72.79
N ASP A 8 -41.66 17.99 -71.69
CA ASP A 8 -43.07 18.01 -71.26
C ASP A 8 -44.05 17.65 -72.40
N ASP A 9 -43.76 16.54 -73.10
CA ASP A 9 -44.51 16.01 -74.25
C ASP A 9 -44.62 16.94 -75.48
N LYS A 10 -43.90 18.07 -75.49
CA LYS A 10 -43.85 19.02 -76.59
C LYS A 10 -42.50 18.96 -77.32
N THR A 11 -42.52 19.14 -78.63
CA THR A 11 -41.31 19.20 -79.45
C THR A 11 -40.95 20.65 -79.75
N TYR A 12 -39.70 21.02 -79.45
CA TYR A 12 -39.16 22.34 -79.68
C TYR A 12 -38.06 22.28 -80.73
N LEU A 13 -38.06 23.25 -81.65
CA LEU A 13 -36.99 23.51 -82.60
C LEU A 13 -36.20 24.74 -82.14
N TYR A 14 -34.90 24.56 -81.95
CA TYR A 14 -33.95 25.62 -81.69
C TYR A 14 -33.32 26.09 -83.01
N LEU A 15 -33.44 27.39 -83.31
CA LEU A 15 -32.94 28.07 -84.50
C LEU A 15 -32.06 29.26 -84.11
N ASP A 16 -30.73 29.06 -84.01
CA ASP A 16 -29.75 30.13 -83.76
C ASP A 16 -30.18 31.10 -82.64
N GLY A 17 -30.56 30.55 -81.48
CA GLY A 17 -30.99 31.33 -80.30
C GLY A 17 -32.50 31.53 -80.17
N VAL A 18 -33.29 31.23 -81.22
CA VAL A 18 -34.75 31.30 -81.18
C VAL A 18 -35.36 29.93 -81.00
N ILE A 19 -36.32 29.78 -80.07
CA ILE A 19 -37.01 28.51 -79.82
C ILE A 19 -38.45 28.61 -80.30
N LYS A 20 -38.91 27.59 -81.04
CA LYS A 20 -40.29 27.47 -81.50
C LYS A 20 -40.83 26.08 -81.19
N GLU A 21 -42.04 26.01 -80.64
CA GLU A 21 -42.78 24.74 -80.56
C GLU A 21 -43.18 24.31 -81.97
N VAL A 22 -43.00 23.03 -82.30
CA VAL A 22 -43.29 22.45 -83.62
C VAL A 22 -44.06 21.14 -83.47
N GLU A 23 -45.02 20.92 -84.35
CA GLU A 23 -45.74 19.65 -84.43
C GLU A 23 -44.89 18.60 -85.18
N MET A 24 -43.93 18.01 -84.49
CA MET A 24 -43.04 16.98 -85.02
C MET A 24 -42.91 15.82 -84.03
N LYS A 25 -43.18 14.60 -84.48
CA LYS A 25 -42.94 13.39 -83.68
C LYS A 25 -41.51 12.90 -83.88
N LEU A 26 -40.74 12.81 -82.80
CA LEU A 26 -39.38 12.27 -82.80
C LEU A 26 -39.37 10.81 -82.35
N LYS A 27 -38.56 9.98 -83.01
CA LYS A 27 -38.24 8.63 -82.52
C LYS A 27 -37.07 8.76 -81.54
N LEU A 28 -37.37 8.77 -80.25
CA LEU A 28 -36.38 8.93 -79.18
C LEU A 28 -36.05 7.57 -78.55
N LYS A 29 -34.81 7.42 -78.10
CA LYS A 29 -34.40 6.33 -77.22
C LYS A 29 -34.04 6.94 -75.85
N ASP A 30 -32.76 6.95 -75.51
CA ASP A 30 -32.24 7.54 -74.28
C ASP A 30 -31.95 9.04 -74.42
N ASN A 31 -32.08 9.58 -75.64
CA ASN A 31 -31.92 10.99 -75.99
C ASN A 31 -33.27 11.75 -75.92
N ILE A 32 -33.19 13.08 -75.87
CA ILE A 32 -34.37 13.98 -75.96
C ILE A 32 -34.50 14.63 -77.34
N GLY A 33 -33.51 14.49 -78.21
CA GLY A 33 -33.51 15.21 -79.48
C GLY A 33 -32.38 14.86 -80.44
N TYR A 34 -32.36 15.57 -81.56
CA TYR A 34 -31.34 15.45 -82.62
C TYR A 34 -30.92 16.83 -83.09
N VAL A 35 -29.64 17.00 -83.40
CA VAL A 35 -29.20 18.13 -84.23
C VAL A 35 -29.80 17.97 -85.62
N VAL A 36 -30.25 19.06 -86.23
CA VAL A 36 -30.97 19.05 -87.51
C VAL A 36 -30.30 19.97 -88.53
N LYS A 37 -30.53 19.70 -89.81
CA LYS A 37 -30.34 20.67 -90.89
C LYS A 37 -31.69 21.32 -91.19
N TYR A 38 -31.70 22.65 -91.29
CA TYR A 38 -32.87 23.44 -91.62
C TYR A 38 -32.63 24.10 -92.98
N ASP A 39 -33.37 23.67 -93.99
CA ASP A 39 -33.26 24.17 -95.37
C ASP A 39 -34.66 24.37 -95.97
N ASN A 40 -34.96 25.59 -96.43
CA ASN A 40 -36.24 25.97 -97.04
C ASN A 40 -37.49 25.49 -96.26
N GLY A 41 -37.47 25.63 -94.93
CA GLY A 41 -38.59 25.24 -94.07
C GLY A 41 -38.69 23.74 -93.73
N LYS A 42 -37.80 22.89 -94.27
CA LYS A 42 -37.75 21.45 -93.97
C LYS A 42 -36.68 21.13 -92.94
N ILE A 43 -37.05 20.33 -91.94
CA ILE A 43 -36.17 19.86 -90.87
C ILE A 43 -35.70 18.44 -91.21
N LYS A 44 -34.39 18.23 -91.29
CA LYS A 44 -33.79 16.90 -91.46
C LYS A 44 -32.89 16.57 -90.28
N THR A 45 -33.18 15.51 -89.53
CA THR A 45 -32.35 15.07 -88.41
C THR A 45 -30.98 14.57 -88.88
N THR A 46 -29.97 14.82 -88.05
CA THR A 46 -28.60 14.33 -88.24
C THR A 46 -28.30 13.18 -87.26
N SER A 47 -27.09 12.63 -87.30
CA SER A 47 -26.63 11.59 -86.37
C SER A 47 -26.29 12.12 -84.98
N THR A 48 -26.09 13.42 -84.80
CA THR A 48 -25.71 14.02 -83.51
C THR A 48 -26.92 14.10 -82.60
N LEU A 49 -26.81 13.50 -81.42
CA LEU A 49 -27.90 13.35 -80.46
C LEU A 49 -27.93 14.53 -79.49
N VAL A 50 -29.11 14.81 -78.93
CA VAL A 50 -29.30 15.76 -77.84
C VAL A 50 -29.82 15.01 -76.61
N TYR A 51 -29.11 15.11 -75.50
CA TYR A 51 -29.43 14.44 -74.24
C TYR A 51 -29.92 15.41 -73.17
N ASP A 52 -30.76 14.92 -72.26
CA ASP A 52 -30.99 15.58 -70.98
C ASP A 52 -29.80 15.26 -70.08
N SER A 53 -29.22 16.27 -69.42
CA SER A 53 -28.07 16.07 -68.55
C SER A 53 -28.36 15.05 -67.45
N LYS A 54 -29.59 14.97 -66.91
CA LYS A 54 -29.97 14.01 -65.85
C LYS A 54 -29.88 12.55 -66.27
N LYS A 55 -29.84 12.27 -67.58
CA LYS A 55 -29.71 10.91 -68.13
C LYS A 55 -28.27 10.52 -68.40
N LEU A 56 -27.31 11.43 -68.20
CA LEU A 56 -25.90 11.16 -68.42
C LEU A 56 -25.27 10.54 -67.18
N SER A 57 -24.41 9.56 -67.42
CA SER A 57 -23.58 8.93 -66.41
C SER A 57 -22.09 9.14 -66.69
N GLY A 58 -21.29 8.99 -65.64
CA GLY A 58 -19.83 9.16 -65.69
C GLY A 58 -19.40 10.62 -65.77
N LEU A 59 -18.18 10.84 -66.26
CA LEU A 59 -17.57 12.15 -66.40
C LEU A 59 -17.46 12.54 -67.90
N LYS A 60 -17.97 13.70 -68.28
CA LYS A 60 -17.88 14.23 -69.67
C LYS A 60 -17.39 15.68 -69.68
N ASP A 61 -16.49 16.01 -70.61
CA ASP A 61 -16.18 17.40 -70.92
C ASP A 61 -17.32 18.04 -71.70
N ALA A 62 -17.68 19.28 -71.37
CA ALA A 62 -18.62 20.05 -72.15
C ALA A 62 -18.34 21.55 -72.09
N VAL A 63 -18.81 22.29 -73.09
CA VAL A 63 -18.72 23.76 -73.16
C VAL A 63 -20.12 24.34 -73.11
N LEU A 64 -20.38 25.33 -72.24
CA LEU A 64 -21.67 26.02 -72.21
C LEU A 64 -21.79 26.93 -73.44
N VAL A 65 -22.63 26.56 -74.39
CA VAL A 65 -22.78 27.30 -75.66
C VAL A 65 -23.96 28.28 -75.66
N GLY A 66 -24.91 28.15 -74.72
CA GLY A 66 -26.00 29.11 -74.59
C GLY A 66 -27.16 28.64 -73.70
N LYS A 67 -28.28 29.37 -73.75
CA LYS A 67 -29.52 29.04 -73.04
C LYS A 67 -30.56 28.44 -73.97
N VAL A 68 -31.37 27.53 -73.42
CA VAL A 68 -32.47 26.88 -74.12
C VAL A 68 -33.69 26.80 -73.22
N LEU A 69 -34.76 27.54 -73.56
CA LEU A 69 -36.02 27.59 -72.81
C LEU A 69 -35.74 28.06 -71.38
N ASP A 70 -35.99 27.22 -70.38
CA ASP A 70 -35.68 27.41 -68.96
C ASP A 70 -34.38 26.72 -68.52
N GLY A 71 -33.58 26.21 -69.46
CA GLY A 71 -32.33 25.48 -69.22
C GLY A 71 -31.11 26.01 -70.00
N TYR A 72 -30.05 25.21 -69.99
CA TYR A 72 -28.71 25.54 -70.49
C TYR A 72 -28.24 24.49 -71.49
N LEU A 73 -27.60 24.93 -72.57
CA LEU A 73 -27.11 24.08 -73.65
C LEU A 73 -25.59 23.92 -73.57
N PHE A 74 -25.16 22.68 -73.49
CA PHE A 74 -23.77 22.29 -73.46
C PHE A 74 -23.41 21.50 -74.73
N ASP A 75 -22.24 21.80 -75.29
CA ASP A 75 -21.62 21.03 -76.37
C ASP A 75 -20.59 20.07 -75.77
N ALA A 76 -20.85 18.76 -75.86
CA ALA A 76 -19.96 17.70 -75.38
C ALA A 76 -19.16 17.05 -76.52
N ARG A 77 -18.86 17.81 -77.59
CA ARG A 77 -18.17 17.42 -78.83
C ARG A 77 -18.98 16.50 -79.74
N ASP A 78 -19.34 15.31 -79.24
CA ASP A 78 -20.00 14.27 -80.05
C ASP A 78 -21.53 14.34 -79.97
N PHE A 79 -22.06 15.06 -78.97
CA PHE A 79 -23.49 15.24 -78.72
C PHE A 79 -23.75 16.55 -77.99
N LEU A 80 -25.00 17.01 -78.04
CA LEU A 80 -25.46 18.14 -77.25
C LEU A 80 -26.11 17.66 -75.95
N VAL A 81 -26.05 18.50 -74.92
CA VAL A 81 -26.69 18.26 -73.63
C VAL A 81 -27.50 19.47 -73.23
N VAL A 82 -28.75 19.25 -72.84
CA VAL A 82 -29.59 20.28 -72.23
C VAL A 82 -29.72 19.99 -70.74
N HIS A 83 -29.38 20.97 -69.92
CA HIS A 83 -29.54 20.93 -68.47
C HIS A 83 -30.68 21.86 -68.05
N PHE A 84 -31.74 21.31 -67.49
CA PHE A 84 -32.96 22.07 -67.16
C PHE A 84 -33.00 22.60 -65.71
N ASP A 85 -31.95 22.41 -64.91
CA ASP A 85 -31.86 23.01 -63.58
C ASP A 85 -30.97 24.27 -63.59
N LYS A 86 -30.95 24.99 -62.46
CA LYS A 86 -30.13 26.20 -62.31
C LYS A 86 -28.65 25.86 -62.23
N LEU A 87 -27.83 26.62 -62.96
CA LEU A 87 -26.37 26.59 -62.79
C LEU A 87 -25.95 27.41 -61.58
N ASN A 88 -24.96 26.90 -60.83
CA ASN A 88 -24.31 27.66 -59.76
C ASN A 88 -23.54 28.87 -60.32
N LYS A 89 -22.93 28.72 -61.50
CA LYS A 89 -22.24 29.78 -62.24
C LYS A 89 -22.47 29.60 -63.74
N GLU A 90 -22.90 30.68 -64.38
CA GLU A 90 -23.15 30.73 -65.82
C GLU A 90 -22.02 31.51 -66.52
N ILE A 91 -21.11 30.79 -67.18
CA ILE A 91 -20.03 31.38 -67.99
C ILE A 91 -20.17 30.84 -69.40
N VAL A 92 -20.73 31.65 -70.30
CA VAL A 92 -20.87 31.30 -71.72
C VAL A 92 -19.46 31.10 -72.32
N ASN A 93 -19.31 30.05 -73.12
CA ASN A 93 -18.03 29.52 -73.61
C ASN A 93 -17.06 29.03 -72.52
N GLY A 94 -17.53 28.89 -71.28
CA GLY A 94 -16.76 28.26 -70.20
C GLY A 94 -16.64 26.76 -70.39
N GLU A 95 -15.55 26.19 -69.89
CA GLU A 95 -15.34 24.74 -69.86
C GLU A 95 -15.92 24.13 -68.58
N TYR A 96 -16.79 23.13 -68.76
CA TYR A 96 -17.49 22.41 -67.70
C TYR A 96 -17.15 20.92 -67.76
N LEU A 97 -17.27 20.27 -66.60
CA LEU A 97 -17.39 18.83 -66.45
C LEU A 97 -18.83 18.49 -66.09
N LEU A 98 -19.41 17.56 -66.82
CA LEU A 98 -20.68 16.93 -66.46
C LEU A 98 -20.37 15.73 -65.57
N VAL A 99 -20.54 15.89 -64.25
CA VAL A 99 -20.32 14.83 -63.24
C VAL A 99 -21.65 14.15 -62.97
N GLN A 100 -21.85 12.93 -63.48
CA GLN A 100 -23.15 12.25 -63.40
C GLN A 100 -24.32 13.15 -63.86
N GLY A 101 -24.09 13.91 -64.93
CA GLY A 101 -25.08 14.85 -65.46
C GLY A 101 -25.16 16.22 -64.77
N ILE A 102 -24.39 16.45 -63.70
CA ILE A 102 -24.31 17.74 -63.00
C ILE A 102 -23.20 18.60 -63.62
N PRO A 103 -23.53 19.74 -64.25
CA PRO A 103 -22.53 20.64 -64.83
C PRO A 103 -21.78 21.44 -63.75
N VAL A 104 -20.46 21.31 -63.71
CA VAL A 104 -19.56 22.06 -62.84
C VAL A 104 -18.43 22.67 -63.66
N LEU A 105 -18.08 23.94 -63.41
CA LEU A 105 -16.95 24.59 -64.08
C LEU A 105 -15.64 23.85 -63.75
N LYS A 106 -14.79 23.61 -64.76
CA LYS A 106 -13.53 22.88 -64.58
C LYS A 106 -12.57 23.47 -63.55
N ASN A 107 -12.60 24.79 -63.40
CA ASN A 107 -11.76 25.54 -62.46
C ASN A 107 -12.42 25.73 -61.09
N ASP A 108 -13.65 25.28 -60.88
CA ASP A 108 -14.32 25.31 -59.58
C ASP A 108 -13.97 24.06 -58.76
N ILE A 109 -12.71 24.01 -58.31
CA ILE A 109 -12.12 22.87 -57.59
C ILE A 109 -12.96 22.47 -56.38
N ARG A 110 -13.49 23.45 -55.65
CA ARG A 110 -14.33 23.22 -54.46
C ARG A 110 -15.61 22.46 -54.82
N CYS A 111 -16.34 22.92 -55.84
CA CYS A 111 -17.57 22.26 -56.27
C CYS A 111 -17.29 20.86 -56.84
N LEU A 112 -16.13 20.65 -57.50
CA LEU A 112 -15.70 19.32 -57.95
C LEU A 112 -15.40 18.40 -56.75
N MET A 113 -14.74 18.88 -55.71
CA MET A 113 -14.46 18.12 -54.49
C MET A 113 -15.73 17.66 -53.75
N ASP A 114 -16.78 18.47 -53.76
CA ASP A 114 -18.07 18.12 -53.15
C ASP A 114 -18.74 16.94 -53.86
N LEU A 115 -18.53 16.78 -55.16
CA LEU A 115 -19.12 15.71 -55.98
C LEU A 115 -18.26 14.45 -56.09
N MET A 116 -17.08 14.40 -55.45
CA MET A 116 -16.20 13.22 -55.52
C MET A 116 -16.82 11.96 -54.92
N ASP A 117 -17.73 12.11 -53.95
CA ASP A 117 -18.42 10.97 -53.30
C ASP A 117 -19.36 10.19 -54.24
N ILE A 118 -19.69 10.74 -55.42
CA ILE A 118 -20.64 10.12 -56.38
C ILE A 118 -19.99 9.71 -57.71
N SER A 119 -18.67 9.92 -57.88
CA SER A 119 -17.99 9.62 -59.15
C SER A 119 -16.52 9.24 -58.98
N TYR A 120 -16.21 7.97 -59.22
CA TYR A 120 -14.82 7.47 -59.24
C TYR A 120 -13.99 8.15 -60.34
N ASP A 121 -14.56 8.33 -61.53
CA ASP A 121 -13.88 9.00 -62.65
C ASP A 121 -13.48 10.43 -62.30
N LEU A 122 -14.32 11.13 -61.54
CA LEU A 122 -13.99 12.47 -61.03
C LEU A 122 -12.82 12.42 -60.05
N ILE A 123 -12.80 11.44 -59.14
CA ILE A 123 -11.66 11.28 -58.21
C ILE A 123 -10.35 11.12 -58.99
N GLN A 124 -10.33 10.22 -59.99
CA GLN A 124 -9.15 9.99 -60.82
C GLN A 124 -8.76 11.23 -61.63
N TYR A 125 -9.76 11.95 -62.18
CA TYR A 125 -9.54 13.24 -62.83
C TYR A 125 -8.89 14.25 -61.88
N MET A 126 -9.41 14.40 -60.66
CA MET A 126 -8.91 15.37 -59.68
C MET A 126 -7.49 15.03 -59.22
N LEU A 127 -7.20 13.77 -58.91
CA LEU A 127 -5.85 13.31 -58.52
C LEU A 127 -4.83 13.51 -59.65
N LYS A 128 -5.23 13.29 -60.90
CA LYS A 128 -4.35 13.45 -62.06
C LYS A 128 -4.05 14.92 -62.37
N ASN A 129 -5.05 15.80 -62.30
CA ASN A 129 -4.91 17.20 -62.72
C ASN A 129 -4.44 18.12 -61.59
N TYR A 130 -4.61 17.73 -60.32
CA TYR A 130 -4.19 18.50 -59.16
C TYR A 130 -3.33 17.67 -58.19
N PRO A 131 -2.21 17.07 -58.65
CA PRO A 131 -1.42 16.13 -57.88
C PRO A 131 -0.69 16.77 -56.68
N ASP A 132 -0.50 18.08 -56.67
CA ASP A 132 0.17 18.81 -55.58
C ASP A 132 -0.82 19.46 -54.60
N ASN A 133 -2.12 19.30 -54.82
CA ASN A 133 -3.15 19.87 -53.95
C ASN A 133 -3.50 18.89 -52.81
N GLU A 134 -3.03 19.21 -51.60
CA GLU A 134 -3.26 18.38 -50.40
C GLU A 134 -4.74 18.22 -50.03
N GLU A 135 -5.56 19.25 -50.22
CA GLU A 135 -7.00 19.18 -49.94
C GLU A 135 -7.69 18.19 -50.87
N VAL A 136 -7.31 18.19 -52.16
CA VAL A 136 -7.80 17.23 -53.16
C VAL A 136 -7.39 15.81 -52.79
N LYS A 137 -6.14 15.56 -52.39
CA LYS A 137 -5.68 14.23 -51.96
C LYS A 137 -6.46 13.72 -50.76
N ARG A 138 -6.63 14.56 -49.73
CA ARG A 138 -7.35 14.21 -48.50
C ARG A 138 -8.82 13.91 -48.80
N ARG A 139 -9.48 14.74 -49.61
CA ARG A 139 -10.85 14.50 -50.05
C ARG A 139 -10.98 13.21 -50.87
N ALA A 140 -10.03 12.94 -51.76
CA ALA A 140 -9.99 11.72 -52.56
C ALA A 140 -9.96 10.47 -51.70
N ILE A 141 -9.14 10.43 -50.64
CA ILE A 141 -9.05 9.29 -49.72
C ILE A 141 -10.42 9.01 -49.08
N ILE A 142 -11.08 10.05 -48.56
CA ILE A 142 -12.40 9.93 -47.94
C ILE A 142 -13.44 9.41 -48.95
N SER A 143 -13.49 10.01 -50.14
CA SER A 143 -14.43 9.62 -51.18
C SER A 143 -14.18 8.20 -51.71
N LEU A 144 -12.92 7.79 -51.88
CA LEU A 144 -12.56 6.41 -52.25
C LEU A 144 -13.03 5.42 -51.18
N ALA A 145 -12.81 5.73 -49.90
CA ALA A 145 -13.29 4.88 -48.80
C ALA A 145 -14.82 4.76 -48.78
N ARG A 146 -15.55 5.86 -49.01
CA ARG A 146 -17.02 5.88 -49.12
C ARG A 146 -17.55 5.05 -50.29
N LEU A 147 -16.86 5.10 -51.43
CA LEU A 147 -17.16 4.28 -52.61
C LEU A 147 -16.73 2.80 -52.46
N GLY A 148 -16.16 2.41 -51.31
CA GLY A 148 -15.70 1.04 -51.06
C GLY A 148 -14.37 0.68 -51.76
N LYS A 149 -13.64 1.65 -52.31
CA LYS A 149 -12.33 1.49 -52.94
C LYS A 149 -11.21 1.50 -51.89
N CYS A 150 -11.28 0.55 -50.96
CA CYS A 150 -10.46 0.57 -49.75
C CYS A 150 -8.95 0.44 -49.99
N GLU A 151 -8.52 -0.42 -50.92
CA GLU A 151 -7.09 -0.58 -51.23
C GLU A 151 -6.49 0.72 -51.80
N GLU A 152 -7.20 1.40 -52.71
CA GLU A 152 -6.78 2.67 -53.28
C GLU A 152 -6.73 3.78 -52.21
N ALA A 153 -7.76 3.86 -51.36
CA ALA A 153 -7.81 4.81 -50.25
C ALA A 153 -6.61 4.63 -49.29
N ILE A 154 -6.30 3.38 -48.91
CA ILE A 154 -5.16 3.04 -48.04
C ILE A 154 -3.83 3.41 -48.72
N ASN A 155 -3.68 3.12 -50.02
CA ASN A 155 -2.46 3.42 -50.75
C ASN A 155 -2.19 4.94 -50.82
N HIS A 156 -3.22 5.73 -51.12
CA HIS A 156 -3.09 7.20 -51.09
C HIS A 156 -2.84 7.73 -49.68
N TYR A 157 -3.49 7.17 -48.66
CA TYR A 157 -3.28 7.56 -47.26
C TYR A 157 -1.85 7.31 -46.78
N LYS A 158 -1.21 6.22 -47.21
CA LYS A 158 0.20 5.92 -46.88
C LYS A 158 1.18 6.95 -47.47
N GLN A 159 0.78 7.68 -48.52
CA GLN A 159 1.60 8.69 -49.18
C GLN A 159 1.44 10.09 -48.59
N LEU A 160 0.53 10.30 -47.62
CA LEU A 160 0.36 11.59 -46.97
C LEU A 160 1.49 11.86 -45.98
N ASP A 161 2.07 13.07 -46.06
CA ASP A 161 3.07 13.55 -45.10
C ASP A 161 2.47 13.82 -43.72
N GLN A 162 1.22 14.31 -43.69
CA GLN A 162 0.46 14.61 -42.48
C GLN A 162 -0.91 13.95 -42.53
N ARG A 163 -1.35 13.42 -41.38
CA ARG A 163 -2.60 12.67 -41.25
C ARG A 163 -3.58 13.44 -40.37
N TYR A 164 -4.79 13.65 -40.86
CA TYR A 164 -5.85 14.34 -40.14
C TYR A 164 -7.02 13.38 -39.82
N PRO A 165 -7.86 13.71 -38.82
CA PRO A 165 -8.85 12.77 -38.28
C PRO A 165 -9.82 12.20 -39.32
N GLU A 166 -10.33 13.01 -40.26
CA GLU A 166 -11.39 12.58 -41.18
C GLU A 166 -10.94 11.47 -42.13
N GLU A 167 -9.83 11.67 -42.84
CA GLU A 167 -9.28 10.65 -43.73
C GLU A 167 -8.72 9.45 -42.98
N SER A 168 -8.14 9.67 -41.79
CA SER A 168 -7.65 8.59 -40.92
C SER A 168 -8.79 7.66 -40.52
N LEU A 169 -9.92 8.21 -40.06
CA LEU A 169 -11.08 7.41 -39.67
C LEU A 169 -11.71 6.68 -40.86
N ALA A 170 -11.82 7.33 -42.02
CA ALA A 170 -12.31 6.69 -43.24
C ALA A 170 -11.44 5.49 -43.65
N VAL A 171 -10.12 5.62 -43.52
CA VAL A 171 -9.15 4.56 -43.82
C VAL A 171 -9.18 3.46 -42.76
N ALA A 172 -9.38 3.79 -41.49
CA ALA A 172 -9.54 2.79 -40.42
C ALA A 172 -10.74 1.87 -40.68
N GLU A 173 -11.89 2.44 -41.12
CA GLU A 173 -13.05 1.64 -41.53
C GLU A 173 -12.74 0.73 -42.74
N CYS A 174 -11.85 1.18 -43.64
CA CYS A 174 -11.38 0.36 -44.73
C CYS A 174 -10.46 -0.78 -44.29
N PHE A 175 -9.55 -0.55 -43.34
CA PHE A 175 -8.75 -1.61 -42.73
C PHE A 175 -9.62 -2.70 -42.07
N GLU A 176 -10.71 -2.31 -41.38
CA GLU A 176 -11.68 -3.27 -40.85
C GLU A 176 -12.35 -4.11 -41.95
N LYS A 177 -12.78 -3.48 -43.06
CA LYS A 177 -13.45 -4.17 -44.18
C LYS A 177 -12.57 -5.21 -44.85
N ILE A 178 -11.26 -4.96 -44.95
CA ILE A 178 -10.31 -5.90 -45.57
C ILE A 178 -9.72 -6.91 -44.57
N GLY A 179 -10.12 -6.86 -43.29
CA GLY A 179 -9.68 -7.79 -42.26
C GLY A 179 -8.35 -7.43 -41.57
N GLU A 180 -7.79 -6.25 -41.84
CA GLU A 180 -6.60 -5.71 -41.16
C GLU A 180 -6.99 -4.94 -39.87
N GLU A 181 -7.73 -5.61 -38.99
CA GLU A 181 -8.35 -5.02 -37.79
C GLU A 181 -7.33 -4.36 -36.84
N LEU A 182 -6.08 -4.85 -36.77
CA LEU A 182 -5.04 -4.26 -35.92
C LEU A 182 -4.54 -2.90 -36.44
N GLU A 183 -4.50 -2.69 -37.75
CA GLU A 183 -4.14 -1.39 -38.33
C GLU A 183 -5.26 -0.38 -38.10
N ALA A 184 -6.53 -0.81 -38.21
CA ALA A 184 -7.68 0.01 -37.84
C ALA A 184 -7.61 0.42 -36.35
N LEU A 185 -7.32 -0.52 -35.46
CA LEU A 185 -7.24 -0.27 -34.01
C LEU A 185 -6.16 0.77 -33.66
N LYS A 186 -4.99 0.71 -34.32
CA LYS A 186 -3.92 1.72 -34.16
C LYS A 186 -4.38 3.11 -34.57
N ILE A 187 -5.21 3.25 -35.60
CA ILE A 187 -5.70 4.56 -36.02
C ILE A 187 -6.76 5.06 -35.04
N TYR A 188 -7.71 4.20 -34.65
CA TYR A 188 -8.76 4.58 -33.70
C TYR A 188 -8.22 5.02 -32.34
N SER A 189 -7.09 4.45 -31.87
CA SER A 189 -6.50 4.89 -30.59
C SER A 189 -6.08 6.36 -30.58
N PHE A 190 -5.84 6.99 -31.73
CA PHE A 190 -5.52 8.42 -31.82
C PHE A 190 -6.73 9.31 -32.12
N PHE A 191 -7.69 8.81 -32.91
CA PHE A 191 -8.72 9.66 -33.50
C PHE A 191 -10.16 9.35 -33.07
N SER A 192 -10.43 8.20 -32.43
CA SER A 192 -11.77 7.87 -31.95
C SER A 192 -11.76 6.79 -30.85
N GLU A 193 -11.90 7.22 -29.60
CA GLU A 193 -12.02 6.33 -28.44
C GLU A 193 -13.23 5.38 -28.51
N ILE A 194 -14.37 5.83 -29.06
CA ILE A 194 -15.59 5.03 -29.17
C ILE A 194 -15.35 3.83 -30.10
N LYS A 195 -14.94 4.09 -31.35
CA LYS A 195 -14.58 3.05 -32.32
C LYS A 195 -13.47 2.13 -31.82
N TYR A 196 -12.47 2.67 -31.11
CA TYR A 196 -11.42 1.85 -30.50
C TYR A 196 -12.02 0.82 -29.54
N ARG A 197 -12.88 1.24 -28.61
CA ARG A 197 -13.52 0.34 -27.63
C ARG A 197 -14.42 -0.70 -28.29
N GLU A 198 -15.16 -0.33 -29.32
CA GLU A 198 -16.02 -1.25 -30.08
C GLU A 198 -15.20 -2.36 -30.75
N LEU A 199 -14.13 -1.98 -31.48
CA LEU A 199 -13.27 -2.93 -32.17
C LEU A 199 -12.45 -3.78 -31.19
N GLU A 200 -11.90 -3.17 -30.13
CA GLU A 200 -11.17 -3.90 -29.08
C GLU A 200 -12.06 -4.98 -28.44
N LYS A 201 -13.31 -4.64 -28.12
CA LYS A 201 -14.27 -5.60 -27.58
C LYS A 201 -14.53 -6.76 -28.54
N LYS A 202 -14.77 -6.46 -29.82
CA LYS A 202 -14.98 -7.48 -30.87
C LYS A 202 -13.79 -8.44 -30.98
N LEU A 203 -12.57 -7.91 -30.98
CA LEU A 203 -11.32 -8.70 -31.03
C LEU A 203 -11.13 -9.52 -29.75
N ARG A 204 -11.42 -8.95 -28.59
CA ARG A 204 -11.37 -9.65 -27.30
C ARG A 204 -12.35 -10.81 -27.25
N ASP A 205 -13.58 -10.61 -27.72
CA ASP A 205 -14.60 -11.67 -27.80
C ASP A 205 -14.16 -12.79 -28.76
N LYS A 206 -13.52 -12.45 -29.88
CA LYS A 206 -12.93 -13.43 -30.81
C LYS A 206 -11.80 -14.23 -30.16
N ALA A 207 -10.91 -13.58 -29.42
CA ALA A 207 -9.84 -14.26 -28.68
C ALA A 207 -10.39 -15.18 -27.58
N ASN A 208 -11.44 -14.75 -26.86
CA ASN A 208 -12.09 -15.56 -25.83
C ASN A 208 -12.74 -16.82 -26.39
N LYS A 209 -13.41 -16.74 -27.55
CA LYS A 209 -13.96 -17.93 -28.22
C LYS A 209 -12.89 -18.98 -28.52
N LEU A 210 -11.71 -18.56 -28.99
CA LEU A 210 -10.59 -19.46 -29.23
C LEU A 210 -10.05 -20.09 -27.94
N ILE A 211 -10.04 -19.34 -26.83
CA ILE A 211 -9.70 -19.87 -25.50
C ILE A 211 -10.74 -20.91 -25.06
N ASP A 212 -12.02 -20.63 -25.21
CA ASP A 212 -13.11 -21.55 -24.85
C ASP A 212 -13.04 -22.85 -25.67
N GLU A 213 -12.77 -22.74 -26.97
CA GLU A 213 -12.56 -23.91 -27.84
C GLU A 213 -11.32 -24.74 -27.42
N PHE A 214 -10.25 -24.08 -26.98
CA PHE A 214 -9.09 -24.75 -26.41
C PHE A 214 -9.46 -25.57 -25.16
N GLU A 215 -10.28 -25.05 -24.26
CA GLU A 215 -10.69 -25.77 -23.04
C GLU A 215 -11.50 -27.05 -23.38
N ILE A 216 -12.21 -27.06 -24.51
CA ILE A 216 -12.97 -28.23 -24.99
C ILE A 216 -12.07 -29.25 -25.70
N GLN A 217 -11.20 -28.78 -26.60
CA GLN A 217 -10.47 -29.65 -27.54
C GLN A 217 -9.04 -29.98 -27.10
N GLY A 218 -8.45 -29.18 -26.21
CA GLY A 218 -7.05 -29.30 -25.77
C GLY A 218 -6.01 -28.93 -26.83
N ASN A 219 -6.40 -28.34 -27.96
CA ASN A 219 -5.50 -27.98 -29.05
C ASN A 219 -4.79 -26.63 -28.79
N VAL A 220 -3.53 -26.69 -28.37
CA VAL A 220 -2.74 -25.50 -28.01
C VAL A 220 -2.57 -24.49 -29.17
N LYS A 221 -2.72 -24.91 -30.44
CA LYS A 221 -2.65 -23.99 -31.59
C LYS A 221 -3.67 -22.85 -31.49
N LEU A 222 -4.84 -23.12 -30.91
CA LEU A 222 -5.90 -22.13 -30.71
C LEU A 222 -5.46 -21.00 -29.76
N LEU A 223 -4.62 -21.30 -28.75
CA LEU A 223 -4.10 -20.27 -27.86
C LEU A 223 -3.06 -19.37 -28.55
N PHE A 224 -2.25 -19.92 -29.46
CA PHE A 224 -1.34 -19.12 -30.29
C PHE A 224 -2.11 -18.21 -31.25
N GLU A 225 -3.20 -18.71 -31.84
CA GLU A 225 -4.10 -17.91 -32.65
C GLU A 225 -4.73 -16.79 -31.82
N ALA A 226 -5.28 -17.12 -30.64
CA ALA A 226 -5.88 -16.14 -29.72
C ALA A 226 -4.89 -15.03 -29.31
N LEU A 227 -3.63 -15.38 -29.07
CA LEU A 227 -2.56 -14.42 -28.73
C LEU A 227 -2.29 -13.42 -29.87
N SER A 228 -2.50 -13.83 -31.13
CA SER A 228 -2.32 -12.97 -32.31
C SER A 228 -3.51 -12.04 -32.60
N VAL A 229 -4.71 -12.38 -32.13
CA VAL A 229 -5.96 -11.63 -32.39
C VAL A 229 -5.94 -10.24 -31.75
N LEU A 230 -5.49 -10.15 -30.50
CA LEU A 230 -5.43 -8.88 -29.76
C LEU A 230 -4.12 -8.81 -28.95
N PRO A 231 -3.05 -8.20 -29.48
CA PRO A 231 -1.73 -8.20 -28.84
C PRO A 231 -1.68 -7.59 -27.44
N THR A 232 -2.59 -6.68 -27.10
CA THR A 232 -2.69 -6.06 -25.77
C THR A 232 -3.43 -6.92 -24.75
N TYR A 233 -4.06 -8.03 -25.17
CA TYR A 233 -4.82 -8.90 -24.28
C TYR A 233 -3.93 -9.99 -23.67
N ASP A 234 -3.86 -10.02 -22.35
CA ASP A 234 -2.99 -10.89 -21.55
C ASP A 234 -3.53 -12.31 -21.35
N ALA A 235 -4.85 -12.53 -21.40
CA ALA A 235 -5.45 -13.83 -21.08
C ALA A 235 -4.95 -15.02 -21.93
N PRO A 236 -4.75 -14.90 -23.27
CA PRO A 236 -4.14 -15.99 -24.05
C PRO A 236 -2.74 -16.37 -23.57
N ALA A 237 -1.92 -15.37 -23.20
CA ALA A 237 -0.58 -15.60 -22.67
C ALA A 237 -0.62 -16.26 -21.28
N LEU A 238 -1.54 -15.84 -20.40
CA LEU A 238 -1.77 -16.51 -19.12
C LEU A 238 -2.16 -17.99 -19.31
N LYS A 239 -3.09 -18.27 -20.23
CA LYS A 239 -3.53 -19.64 -20.53
C LYS A 239 -2.40 -20.50 -21.07
N LEU A 240 -1.57 -19.97 -21.97
CA LEU A 240 -0.33 -20.63 -22.43
C LEU A 240 0.62 -20.91 -21.27
N GLY A 241 0.84 -19.94 -20.38
CA GLY A 241 1.66 -20.09 -19.18
C GLY A 241 1.19 -21.26 -18.32
N TRP A 242 -0.12 -21.31 -17.98
CA TRP A 242 -0.72 -22.40 -17.21
C TRP A 242 -0.64 -23.76 -17.93
N TYR A 243 -0.85 -23.79 -19.25
CA TYR A 243 -0.71 -25.00 -20.05
C TYR A 243 0.70 -25.60 -19.93
N PHE A 244 1.75 -24.79 -20.13
CA PHE A 244 3.13 -25.27 -20.02
C PHE A 244 3.52 -25.59 -18.58
N LEU A 245 2.97 -24.87 -17.60
CA LEU A 245 3.17 -25.16 -16.18
C LEU A 245 2.61 -26.56 -15.83
N GLY A 246 1.41 -26.89 -16.31
CA GLY A 246 0.80 -28.21 -16.15
C GLY A 246 1.59 -29.35 -16.82
N LYS A 247 2.35 -29.04 -17.89
CA LYS A 247 3.31 -29.96 -18.53
C LYS A 247 4.67 -30.01 -17.84
N LYS A 248 4.86 -29.30 -16.72
CA LYS A 248 6.13 -29.13 -16.01
C LYS A 248 7.24 -28.52 -16.87
N ASN A 249 6.89 -27.81 -17.95
CA ASN A 249 7.84 -27.05 -18.76
C ASN A 249 7.94 -25.62 -18.21
N TYR A 250 8.63 -25.48 -17.07
CA TYR A 250 8.67 -24.22 -16.33
C TYR A 250 9.31 -23.07 -17.11
N LYS A 251 10.34 -23.36 -17.93
CA LYS A 251 11.00 -22.35 -18.76
C LYS A 251 10.03 -21.72 -19.76
N GLU A 252 9.21 -22.54 -20.43
CA GLU A 252 8.24 -22.04 -21.39
C GLU A 252 7.05 -21.37 -20.69
N ALA A 253 6.63 -21.87 -19.52
CA ALA A 253 5.61 -21.23 -18.69
C ALA A 253 6.02 -19.80 -18.27
N VAL A 254 7.25 -19.64 -17.77
CA VAL A 254 7.83 -18.34 -17.39
C VAL A 254 7.77 -17.36 -18.55
N LYS A 255 8.19 -17.77 -19.76
CA LYS A 255 8.16 -16.92 -20.96
C LYS A 255 6.75 -16.37 -21.25
N TYR A 256 5.70 -17.19 -21.15
CA TYR A 256 4.34 -16.71 -21.40
C TYR A 256 3.76 -15.89 -20.25
N PHE A 257 4.16 -16.15 -19.00
CA PHE A 257 3.78 -15.28 -17.88
C PHE A 257 4.51 -13.92 -17.92
N GLU A 258 5.75 -13.86 -18.39
CA GLU A 258 6.43 -12.59 -18.70
C GLU A 258 5.71 -11.83 -19.82
N GLU A 259 5.29 -12.52 -20.88
CA GLU A 259 4.47 -11.96 -21.95
C GLU A 259 3.12 -11.42 -21.42
N ALA A 260 2.45 -12.14 -20.54
CA ALA A 260 1.21 -11.66 -19.89
C ALA A 260 1.47 -10.41 -19.04
N LEU A 261 2.54 -10.41 -18.23
CA LEU A 261 2.90 -9.29 -17.37
C LEU A 261 3.28 -8.03 -18.15
N LYS A 262 3.94 -8.17 -19.32
CA LYS A 262 4.23 -7.04 -20.23
C LYS A 262 2.95 -6.38 -20.75
N ARG A 263 1.90 -7.16 -21.00
CA ARG A 263 0.60 -6.67 -21.48
C ARG A 263 -0.23 -6.04 -20.37
N ARG A 264 -0.20 -6.64 -19.18
CA ARG A 264 -0.90 -6.15 -18.00
C ARG A 264 -0.06 -6.38 -16.75
N ARG A 265 0.56 -5.31 -16.26
CA ARG A 265 1.33 -5.31 -15.02
C ARG A 265 0.42 -5.06 -13.83
N ASP A 266 -0.11 -6.13 -13.25
CA ASP A 266 -0.90 -6.07 -12.02
C ASP A 266 -0.44 -7.10 -10.99
N PHE A 267 -1.00 -6.98 -9.78
CA PHE A 267 -0.67 -7.83 -8.65
C PHE A 267 -0.85 -9.33 -8.95
N SER A 268 -1.89 -9.70 -9.70
CA SER A 268 -2.21 -11.11 -9.98
C SER A 268 -1.20 -11.72 -10.96
N ASN A 269 -0.86 -11.00 -12.02
CA ASN A 269 0.12 -11.44 -13.00
C ASN A 269 1.53 -11.49 -12.39
N MET A 270 1.88 -10.56 -11.49
CA MET A 270 3.14 -10.58 -10.76
C MET A 270 3.28 -11.84 -9.90
N LEU A 271 2.28 -12.18 -9.08
CA LEU A 271 2.34 -13.39 -8.24
C LEU A 271 2.33 -14.67 -9.06
N THR A 272 1.60 -14.69 -10.18
CA THR A 272 1.57 -15.84 -11.09
C THR A 272 2.96 -16.09 -11.69
N LEU A 273 3.64 -15.04 -12.18
CA LEU A 273 5.00 -15.15 -12.67
C LEU A 273 6.00 -15.50 -11.55
N ALA A 274 5.86 -14.91 -10.37
CA ALA A 274 6.72 -15.24 -9.22
C ALA A 274 6.61 -16.72 -8.82
N HIS A 275 5.39 -17.27 -8.82
CA HIS A 275 5.19 -18.70 -8.59
C HIS A 275 5.87 -19.55 -9.68
N ALA A 276 5.76 -19.16 -10.95
CA ALA A 276 6.45 -19.84 -12.04
C ALA A 276 7.99 -19.76 -11.91
N TYR A 277 8.54 -18.62 -11.48
CA TYR A 277 9.97 -18.47 -11.18
C TYR A 277 10.43 -19.40 -10.04
N ILE A 278 9.64 -19.55 -8.96
CA ILE A 278 9.95 -20.49 -7.87
C ILE A 278 10.03 -21.92 -8.40
N LEU A 279 9.06 -22.33 -9.23
CA LEU A 279 9.03 -23.66 -9.84
C LEU A 279 10.19 -23.87 -10.84
N ALA A 280 10.62 -22.82 -11.54
CA ALA A 280 11.77 -22.84 -12.44
C ALA A 280 13.14 -22.80 -11.71
N GLY A 281 13.16 -22.58 -10.39
CA GLY A 281 14.40 -22.43 -9.62
C GLY A 281 15.00 -21.01 -9.62
N GLU A 282 14.28 -20.02 -10.16
CA GLU A 282 14.72 -18.63 -10.26
C GLU A 282 14.31 -17.81 -9.01
N TYR A 283 14.72 -18.29 -7.82
CA TYR A 283 14.22 -17.80 -6.53
C TYR A 283 14.46 -16.32 -6.27
N LYS A 284 15.60 -15.78 -6.70
CA LYS A 284 15.92 -14.36 -6.51
C LYS A 284 14.98 -13.46 -7.33
N LYS A 285 14.71 -13.81 -8.59
CA LYS A 285 13.75 -13.09 -9.43
C LYS A 285 12.34 -13.18 -8.87
N ALA A 286 11.95 -14.34 -8.34
CA ALA A 286 10.67 -14.49 -7.65
C ALA A 286 10.56 -13.57 -6.44
N LEU A 287 11.58 -13.53 -5.59
CA LEU A 287 11.61 -12.68 -4.40
C LEU A 287 11.50 -11.19 -4.78
N ASP A 288 12.31 -10.72 -5.72
CA ASP A 288 12.31 -9.31 -6.16
C ASP A 288 10.94 -8.91 -6.73
N LEU A 289 10.30 -9.80 -7.51
CA LEU A 289 8.98 -9.55 -8.08
C LEU A 289 7.86 -9.57 -7.02
N ILE A 290 7.96 -10.44 -6.01
CA ILE A 290 7.00 -10.49 -4.89
C ILE A 290 7.12 -9.22 -4.04
N GLU A 291 8.33 -8.76 -3.75
CA GLU A 291 8.55 -7.51 -3.03
C GLU A 291 8.00 -6.29 -3.78
N GLU A 292 8.08 -6.29 -5.11
CA GLU A 292 7.41 -5.29 -5.93
C GLU A 292 5.88 -5.40 -5.83
N ALA A 293 5.31 -6.61 -5.91
CA ALA A 293 3.87 -6.84 -5.79
C ALA A 293 3.33 -6.41 -4.41
N GLU A 294 4.08 -6.66 -3.34
CA GLU A 294 3.71 -6.28 -1.97
C GLU A 294 3.64 -4.76 -1.74
N LYS A 295 4.29 -3.95 -2.59
CA LYS A 295 4.10 -2.48 -2.60
C LYS A 295 2.69 -2.07 -3.03
N ILE A 296 2.02 -2.89 -3.85
CA ILE A 296 0.63 -2.69 -4.25
C ILE A 296 -0.28 -3.18 -3.12
N ARG A 297 -0.09 -4.42 -2.68
CA ARG A 297 -0.85 -5.06 -1.61
C ARG A 297 -0.12 -6.29 -1.10
N ARG A 298 0.00 -6.46 0.21
CA ARG A 298 0.42 -7.73 0.83
C ARG A 298 -0.80 -8.62 1.14
N ASN A 299 -0.69 -9.93 0.92
CA ASN A 299 -1.72 -10.90 1.31
C ASN A 299 -1.11 -12.27 1.65
N ALA A 300 -1.95 -13.22 2.05
CA ALA A 300 -1.52 -14.55 2.44
C ALA A 300 -0.75 -15.29 1.32
N GLN A 301 -1.18 -15.14 0.06
CA GLN A 301 -0.54 -15.79 -1.08
C GLN A 301 0.84 -15.18 -1.39
N SER A 302 0.98 -13.85 -1.33
CA SER A 302 2.28 -13.19 -1.54
C SER A 302 3.28 -13.62 -0.47
N ALA A 303 2.86 -13.64 0.80
CA ALA A 303 3.68 -14.10 1.91
C ALA A 303 4.06 -15.58 1.76
N TYR A 304 3.12 -16.46 1.40
CA TYR A 304 3.43 -17.88 1.19
C TYR A 304 4.49 -18.09 0.10
N LEU A 305 4.33 -17.46 -1.06
CA LEU A 305 5.31 -17.54 -2.15
C LEU A 305 6.67 -16.94 -1.75
N LYS A 306 6.66 -15.84 -0.98
CA LYS A 306 7.89 -15.23 -0.44
C LYS A 306 8.62 -16.18 0.49
N GLY A 307 7.88 -16.86 1.36
CA GLY A 307 8.40 -17.91 2.23
C GLY A 307 9.07 -19.04 1.45
N LEU A 308 8.43 -19.53 0.39
CA LEU A 308 9.01 -20.56 -0.49
C LEU A 308 10.31 -20.10 -1.15
N ALA A 309 10.36 -18.86 -1.65
CA ALA A 309 11.57 -18.30 -2.26
C ALA A 309 12.71 -18.16 -1.22
N LEU A 310 12.42 -17.62 -0.04
CA LEU A 310 13.38 -17.43 1.05
C LEU A 310 13.92 -18.77 1.59
N GLU A 311 13.06 -19.79 1.69
CA GLU A 311 13.47 -21.15 2.10
C GLU A 311 14.54 -21.70 1.14
N LYS A 312 14.39 -21.46 -0.16
CA LYS A 312 15.35 -21.90 -1.19
C LYS A 312 16.60 -21.03 -1.30
N LEU A 313 16.53 -19.78 -0.84
CA LEU A 313 17.66 -18.86 -0.74
C LEU A 313 18.46 -19.00 0.57
N ASN A 314 18.23 -20.07 1.34
CA ASN A 314 18.90 -20.34 2.62
C ASN A 314 18.66 -19.23 3.67
N ALA A 315 17.46 -18.64 3.68
CA ALA A 315 17.00 -17.69 4.69
C ALA A 315 15.83 -18.28 5.51
N PRO A 316 16.04 -19.41 6.23
CA PRO A 316 14.97 -20.19 6.85
C PRO A 316 14.17 -19.39 7.90
N SER A 317 14.81 -18.51 8.67
CA SER A 317 14.12 -17.68 9.67
C SER A 317 13.15 -16.69 9.03
N ASN A 318 13.53 -16.07 7.92
CA ASN A 318 12.65 -15.15 7.20
C ASN A 318 11.52 -15.91 6.50
N ALA A 319 11.82 -17.10 5.95
CA ALA A 319 10.82 -17.98 5.38
C ALA A 319 9.75 -18.39 6.41
N GLN A 320 10.16 -18.76 7.63
CA GLN A 320 9.26 -19.10 8.73
C GLN A 320 8.33 -17.95 9.12
N LYS A 321 8.83 -16.70 9.16
CA LYS A 321 8.00 -15.51 9.42
C LYS A 321 6.90 -15.35 8.38
N GLU A 322 7.23 -15.54 7.10
CA GLU A 322 6.27 -15.43 6.00
C GLU A 322 5.27 -16.60 6.00
N PHE A 323 5.71 -17.83 6.28
CA PHE A 323 4.81 -18.98 6.43
C PHE A 323 3.86 -18.82 7.62
N LEU A 324 4.34 -18.28 8.74
CA LEU A 324 3.50 -18.01 9.91
C LEU A 324 2.43 -16.97 9.62
N PHE A 325 2.78 -15.89 8.91
CA PHE A 325 1.81 -14.90 8.47
C PHE A 325 0.76 -15.52 7.53
N ALA A 326 1.20 -16.23 6.49
CA ALA A 326 0.29 -16.88 5.55
C ALA A 326 -0.62 -17.93 6.21
N CYS A 327 -0.11 -18.68 7.18
CA CYS A 327 -0.87 -19.66 7.96
C CYS A 327 -1.95 -18.99 8.81
N ARG A 328 -1.63 -17.89 9.52
CA ARG A 328 -2.61 -17.11 10.30
C ARG A 328 -3.75 -16.57 9.44
N GLU A 329 -3.44 -16.23 8.19
CA GLU A 329 -4.41 -15.75 7.21
C GLU A 329 -5.14 -16.89 6.45
N GLY A 330 -4.91 -18.16 6.83
CA GLY A 330 -5.68 -19.32 6.36
C GLY A 330 -5.06 -20.15 5.24
N VAL A 331 -3.79 -19.95 4.87
CA VAL A 331 -3.09 -20.79 3.87
C VAL A 331 -2.60 -22.07 4.54
N VAL A 332 -3.26 -23.19 4.23
CA VAL A 332 -3.03 -24.51 4.86
C VAL A 332 -1.61 -25.04 4.58
N GLU A 333 -1.12 -24.87 3.35
CA GLU A 333 0.21 -25.30 2.94
C GLU A 333 1.31 -24.56 3.72
N ALA A 334 1.06 -23.30 4.08
CA ALA A 334 1.95 -22.53 4.92
C ALA A 334 1.97 -23.09 6.34
N CYS A 335 0.82 -23.47 6.90
CA CYS A 335 0.77 -24.09 8.23
C CYS A 335 1.59 -25.38 8.35
N ASN A 336 1.63 -26.19 7.28
CA ASN A 336 2.45 -27.40 7.23
C ASN A 336 3.96 -27.11 7.19
N LYS A 337 4.35 -25.89 6.79
CA LYS A 337 5.73 -25.42 6.74
C LYS A 337 6.16 -24.72 8.02
N VAL A 338 5.21 -24.24 8.83
CA VAL A 338 5.48 -23.64 10.13
C VAL A 338 5.95 -24.74 11.08
N LYS A 339 7.14 -24.58 11.63
CA LYS A 339 7.60 -25.38 12.76
C LYS A 339 7.46 -24.54 14.03
N PRO A 340 6.32 -24.63 14.75
CA PRO A 340 6.05 -23.75 15.88
C PRO A 340 7.02 -23.91 17.07
N TYR A 341 7.90 -24.94 17.04
CA TYR A 341 8.83 -25.29 18.11
C TYR A 341 10.32 -25.28 17.73
N GLU A 342 10.69 -25.02 16.46
CA GLU A 342 12.09 -24.80 16.07
C GLU A 342 12.32 -23.29 15.90
N LEU A 343 12.81 -22.64 16.95
CA LEU A 343 13.01 -21.19 16.97
C LEU A 343 14.49 -20.82 16.94
N TYR A 344 14.84 -20.08 15.89
CA TYR A 344 15.91 -19.08 15.78
C TYR A 344 17.11 -19.21 16.74
N THR A 345 18.25 -19.67 16.20
CA THR A 345 19.58 -19.48 16.80
C THR A 345 20.24 -18.27 16.12
N PRO A 346 20.43 -17.12 16.81
CA PRO A 346 21.13 -15.97 16.24
C PRO A 346 22.61 -16.27 16.00
N THR A 347 23.20 -15.68 14.96
CA THR A 347 24.58 -15.91 14.53
C THR A 347 25.62 -14.97 15.19
N GLU A 348 25.22 -13.83 15.78
CA GLU A 348 25.89 -13.05 16.85
C GLU A 348 25.08 -11.76 17.15
N ASP A 349 25.27 -11.17 18.35
CA ASP A 349 24.49 -10.08 19.00
C ASP A 349 22.97 -10.32 19.11
N PHE A 350 22.54 -10.88 20.24
CA PHE A 350 21.12 -11.16 20.50
C PHE A 350 20.31 -9.88 20.79
N ASP A 351 19.47 -9.49 19.84
CA ASP A 351 18.43 -8.47 20.08
C ASP A 351 17.17 -9.13 20.69
N PRO A 352 16.73 -8.75 21.92
CA PRO A 352 15.53 -9.27 22.55
C PRO A 352 14.24 -8.99 21.73
N ASN A 353 14.25 -8.01 20.83
CA ASN A 353 13.12 -7.80 19.90
C ASN A 353 12.94 -8.97 18.93
N SER A 354 13.94 -9.84 18.78
CA SER A 354 13.84 -11.08 18.00
C SER A 354 12.76 -12.03 18.54
N TRP A 355 12.38 -11.93 19.82
CA TRP A 355 11.27 -12.71 20.37
C TRP A 355 9.88 -12.12 20.04
N VAL A 356 9.77 -10.88 19.56
CA VAL A 356 8.47 -10.26 19.27
C VAL A 356 7.74 -11.02 18.17
N GLY A 357 6.48 -11.37 18.43
CA GLY A 357 5.62 -12.17 17.55
C GLY A 357 5.73 -13.68 17.74
N TYR A 358 6.74 -14.16 18.47
CA TYR A 358 6.91 -15.56 18.87
C TYR A 358 6.10 -15.90 20.13
N VAL A 359 5.97 -17.20 20.40
CA VAL A 359 5.28 -17.73 21.57
C VAL A 359 6.28 -18.44 22.47
N LEU A 360 6.56 -17.86 23.65
CA LEU A 360 7.43 -18.46 24.67
C LEU A 360 6.55 -19.07 25.77
N TYR A 361 6.70 -20.37 26.05
CA TYR A 361 5.93 -21.07 27.10
C TYR A 361 4.39 -20.92 26.99
N GLY A 362 3.88 -20.77 25.76
CA GLY A 362 2.46 -20.52 25.50
C GLY A 362 2.02 -19.06 25.73
N TYR A 363 2.95 -18.13 25.87
CA TYR A 363 2.70 -16.68 25.94
C TYR A 363 3.22 -16.01 24.67
N LYS A 364 2.35 -15.33 23.94
CA LYS A 364 2.73 -14.57 22.75
C LYS A 364 3.46 -13.30 23.17
N VAL A 365 4.66 -13.08 22.66
CA VAL A 365 5.45 -11.89 22.94
C VAL A 365 4.97 -10.73 22.07
N GLU A 366 4.51 -9.65 22.71
CA GLU A 366 4.00 -8.45 22.03
C GLU A 366 5.08 -7.38 21.89
N LYS A 367 5.89 -7.13 22.93
CA LYS A 367 6.90 -6.07 22.95
C LYS A 367 7.95 -6.31 24.03
N VAL A 368 9.18 -5.84 23.82
CA VAL A 368 10.17 -5.63 24.89
C VAL A 368 9.83 -4.34 25.65
N ILE A 369 9.53 -4.43 26.95
CA ILE A 369 9.11 -3.29 27.79
C ILE A 369 10.18 -2.84 28.79
N GLY A 370 11.22 -3.64 29.00
CA GLY A 370 12.35 -3.26 29.85
C GLY A 370 13.61 -4.05 29.50
N THR A 371 14.77 -3.42 29.63
CA THR A 371 16.07 -4.08 29.53
C THR A 371 16.90 -3.64 30.72
N GLY A 372 17.30 -4.58 31.57
CA GLY A 372 18.08 -4.32 32.78
C GLY A 372 19.38 -5.12 32.81
N GLY A 373 20.12 -5.00 33.91
CA GLY A 373 21.34 -5.77 34.14
C GLY A 373 21.10 -7.28 34.08
N MET A 374 20.09 -7.74 34.82
CA MET A 374 19.79 -9.16 35.04
C MET A 374 18.90 -9.82 33.96
N GLY A 375 18.26 -9.05 33.08
CA GLY A 375 17.24 -9.62 32.22
C GLY A 375 16.55 -8.65 31.26
N PHE A 376 15.68 -9.22 30.45
CA PHE A 376 14.75 -8.54 29.56
C PHE A 376 13.33 -8.71 30.12
N VAL A 377 12.53 -7.65 30.10
CA VAL A 377 11.11 -7.71 30.48
C VAL A 377 10.28 -7.59 29.22
N LEU A 378 9.48 -8.62 28.95
CA LEU A 378 8.62 -8.73 27.77
C LEU A 378 7.17 -8.52 28.18
N LEU A 379 6.43 -7.70 27.43
CA LEU A 379 4.97 -7.72 27.46
C LEU A 379 4.51 -8.95 26.67
N VAL A 380 3.77 -9.83 27.33
CA VAL A 380 3.28 -11.06 26.72
C VAL A 380 1.78 -11.22 26.93
N GLU A 381 1.12 -11.93 26.01
CA GLU A 381 -0.30 -12.22 26.05
C GLU A 381 -0.56 -13.72 26.09
N LYS A 382 -1.49 -14.14 26.95
CA LYS A 382 -2.03 -15.50 26.98
C LYS A 382 -3.52 -15.44 27.30
N ASN A 383 -4.35 -16.08 26.48
CA ASN A 383 -5.81 -16.09 26.62
C ASN A 383 -6.41 -14.67 26.73
N MET A 384 -6.00 -13.75 25.86
CA MET A 384 -6.41 -12.33 25.84
C MET A 384 -6.06 -11.54 27.12
N LYS A 385 -5.18 -12.07 27.98
CA LYS A 385 -4.71 -11.40 29.19
C LYS A 385 -3.23 -11.07 29.06
N LYS A 386 -2.87 -9.83 29.43
CA LYS A 386 -1.51 -9.32 29.43
C LYS A 386 -0.76 -9.70 30.72
N PHE A 387 0.51 -10.03 30.56
CA PHE A 387 1.47 -10.34 31.60
C PHE A 387 2.80 -9.69 31.28
N ALA A 388 3.66 -9.53 32.30
CA ALA A 388 5.06 -9.25 32.07
C ALA A 388 5.87 -10.54 32.26
N MET A 389 6.80 -10.83 31.36
CA MET A 389 7.70 -11.97 31.44
C MET A 389 9.14 -11.46 31.56
N LYS A 390 9.76 -11.65 32.72
CA LYS A 390 11.18 -11.35 32.93
C LYS A 390 12.00 -12.56 32.48
N VAL A 391 12.73 -12.40 31.38
CA VAL A 391 13.70 -13.36 30.88
C VAL A 391 15.07 -13.03 31.48
N ILE A 392 15.69 -13.99 32.16
CA ILE A 392 17.02 -13.83 32.77
C ILE A 392 18.08 -13.96 31.68
N LYS A 393 19.14 -13.14 31.70
CA LYS A 393 20.19 -13.23 30.66
C LYS A 393 21.03 -14.50 30.76
N LYS A 394 21.71 -14.85 29.66
CA LYS A 394 22.52 -16.07 29.52
C LYS A 394 23.70 -16.14 30.50
N GLU A 395 24.20 -14.99 30.94
CA GLU A 395 25.43 -14.89 31.74
C GLU A 395 25.22 -15.15 33.24
N PHE A 396 23.97 -15.28 33.69
CA PHE A 396 23.64 -15.55 35.10
C PHE A 396 23.53 -17.05 35.37
N ARG A 397 24.03 -17.51 36.53
CA ARG A 397 23.93 -18.91 36.96
C ARG A 397 22.53 -19.23 37.51
N TYR A 398 22.01 -20.41 37.17
CA TYR A 398 20.59 -20.76 37.33
C TYR A 398 20.29 -21.75 38.46
N ASP A 399 21.32 -22.41 38.98
CA ASP A 399 21.26 -23.46 40.00
C ASP A 399 20.72 -22.94 41.35
N GLU A 400 21.04 -21.71 41.73
CA GLU A 400 20.55 -21.08 42.97
C GLU A 400 19.16 -20.42 42.81
N LEU A 401 18.75 -20.11 41.57
CA LEU A 401 17.56 -19.31 41.24
C LEU A 401 16.24 -20.07 41.47
N LEU A 402 16.24 -21.40 41.29
CA LEU A 402 15.03 -22.24 41.29
C LEU A 402 14.30 -22.24 42.64
N TYR A 403 15.05 -22.51 43.72
CA TYR A 403 14.48 -22.59 45.07
C TYR A 403 14.01 -21.21 45.55
N GLU A 404 14.77 -20.17 45.22
CA GLU A 404 14.45 -18.80 45.58
C GLU A 404 13.20 -18.30 44.85
N ILE A 405 13.04 -18.60 43.55
CA ILE A 405 11.84 -18.18 42.79
C ILE A 405 10.56 -18.81 43.33
N ALA A 406 10.57 -20.09 43.70
CA ALA A 406 9.39 -20.73 44.28
C ALA A 406 8.98 -20.05 45.59
N LYS A 407 9.96 -19.70 46.45
CA LYS A 407 9.70 -18.96 47.68
C LYS A 407 9.23 -17.53 47.40
N MET A 408 9.84 -16.83 46.44
CA MET A 408 9.39 -15.50 46.03
C MET A 408 7.96 -15.52 45.48
N GLN A 409 7.59 -16.58 44.76
CA GLN A 409 6.23 -16.77 44.28
C GLN A 409 5.24 -16.88 45.44
N GLU A 410 5.58 -17.62 46.49
CA GLU A 410 4.77 -17.71 47.72
C GLU A 410 4.65 -16.33 48.41
N ILE A 411 5.77 -15.65 48.63
CA ILE A 411 5.81 -14.32 49.28
C ILE A 411 4.97 -13.31 48.49
N SER A 412 5.08 -13.30 47.15
CA SER A 412 4.32 -12.38 46.30
C SER A 412 2.80 -12.54 46.41
N LYS A 413 2.31 -13.74 46.76
CA LYS A 413 0.87 -14.01 46.94
C LYS A 413 0.34 -13.47 48.27
N GLY A 414 1.21 -13.34 49.28
CA GLY A 414 0.84 -12.95 50.64
C GLY A 414 0.63 -11.45 50.86
N SER A 415 0.96 -10.61 49.88
CA SER A 415 0.76 -9.15 49.95
C SER A 415 0.15 -8.61 48.66
N LYS A 416 -0.85 -7.73 48.80
CA LYS A 416 -1.44 -7.02 47.65
C LYS A 416 -0.53 -5.92 47.10
N TYR A 417 0.47 -5.50 47.87
CA TYR A 417 1.44 -4.45 47.53
C TYR A 417 2.75 -5.03 46.96
N LEU A 418 2.79 -6.33 46.66
CA LEU A 418 3.86 -6.97 45.91
C LEU A 418 3.37 -7.35 44.51
N VAL A 419 4.23 -7.20 43.51
CA VAL A 419 3.95 -7.71 42.16
C VAL A 419 3.87 -9.22 42.20
N LYS A 420 2.73 -9.77 41.79
CA LYS A 420 2.46 -11.21 41.83
C LYS A 420 3.27 -11.96 40.77
N ILE A 421 3.99 -12.97 41.23
CA ILE A 421 4.61 -13.96 40.36
C ILE A 421 3.57 -15.05 40.06
N MET A 422 3.28 -15.22 38.77
CA MET A 422 2.24 -16.11 38.27
C MET A 422 2.78 -17.49 37.93
N ALA A 423 3.97 -17.54 37.31
CA ALA A 423 4.64 -18.78 36.91
C ALA A 423 6.14 -18.55 36.78
N SER A 424 6.92 -19.62 36.87
CA SER A 424 8.34 -19.64 36.55
C SER A 424 8.64 -20.78 35.59
N PHE A 425 9.61 -20.54 34.70
CA PHE A 425 10.11 -21.47 33.70
C PHE A 425 11.62 -21.46 33.83
N VAL A 426 12.13 -22.27 34.75
CA VAL A 426 13.55 -22.47 34.94
C VAL A 426 13.74 -23.99 34.91
N ASP A 427 14.49 -24.47 33.92
CA ASP A 427 14.76 -25.89 33.71
C ASP A 427 16.28 -26.10 33.82
N GLU A 428 16.70 -27.14 34.54
CA GLU A 428 18.10 -27.50 34.71
C GLU A 428 18.74 -28.01 33.40
N ASN A 429 17.92 -28.43 32.41
CA ASN A 429 18.36 -29.02 31.15
C ASN A 429 18.12 -28.12 29.93
N PHE A 430 18.31 -26.80 30.05
CA PHE A 430 18.22 -25.91 28.89
C PHE A 430 19.35 -26.18 27.89
N SER A 431 19.00 -26.81 26.76
CA SER A 431 19.90 -27.04 25.62
C SER A 431 20.02 -25.81 24.71
N ASP A 432 19.01 -24.93 24.71
CA ASP A 432 18.98 -23.68 23.95
C ASP A 432 18.29 -22.54 24.71
N TYR A 433 19.09 -21.57 25.14
CA TYR A 433 18.63 -20.34 25.81
C TYR A 433 17.66 -19.53 24.94
N TYR A 434 17.81 -19.53 23.62
CA TYR A 434 17.00 -18.66 22.74
C TYR A 434 15.60 -19.23 22.49
N SER A 435 15.48 -20.56 22.42
CA SER A 435 14.20 -21.25 22.27
C SER A 435 13.40 -21.29 23.57
N SER A 436 14.10 -21.40 24.68
CA SER A 436 13.50 -21.59 25.99
C SER A 436 14.38 -20.93 27.06
N PRO A 437 14.32 -19.60 27.18
CA PRO A 437 15.11 -18.90 28.18
C PRO A 437 14.51 -19.05 29.58
N PRO A 438 15.31 -19.08 30.66
CA PRO A 438 14.81 -18.97 32.01
C PRO A 438 13.96 -17.71 32.19
N ALA A 439 12.71 -17.89 32.60
CA ALA A 439 11.73 -16.81 32.62
C ALA A 439 10.79 -16.86 33.81
N VAL A 440 10.40 -15.69 34.31
CA VAL A 440 9.38 -15.53 35.35
C VAL A 440 8.23 -14.70 34.78
N VAL A 441 7.02 -15.24 34.84
CA VAL A 441 5.80 -14.54 34.44
C VAL A 441 5.16 -13.91 35.66
N MET A 442 4.84 -12.63 35.53
CA MET A 442 4.30 -11.77 36.58
C MET A 442 3.10 -10.98 36.06
N GLU A 443 2.30 -10.43 36.97
CA GLU A 443 1.20 -9.53 36.57
C GLU A 443 1.76 -8.32 35.82
N TYR A 444 1.06 -7.89 34.76
CA TYR A 444 1.45 -6.70 34.02
C TYR A 444 1.01 -5.43 34.75
N MET A 445 1.97 -4.54 35.01
CA MET A 445 1.77 -3.26 35.69
C MET A 445 1.68 -2.14 34.65
N GLU A 446 0.47 -1.86 34.17
CA GLU A 446 0.24 -0.96 33.03
C GLU A 446 0.56 0.52 33.34
N GLY A 447 0.62 0.88 34.63
CA GLY A 447 0.86 2.25 35.07
C GLY A 447 2.30 2.73 34.97
N GLY A 448 3.25 1.86 34.62
CA GLY A 448 4.67 2.18 34.62
C GLY A 448 5.25 2.19 36.04
N ASP A 449 6.43 2.78 36.17
CA ASP A 449 7.20 2.85 37.41
C ASP A 449 7.25 4.27 38.00
N LEU A 450 7.57 4.40 39.29
CA LEU A 450 7.65 5.69 39.97
C LEU A 450 8.80 6.56 39.42
N ARG A 451 9.87 5.98 38.87
CA ARG A 451 10.92 6.76 38.21
C ARG A 451 10.38 7.49 36.98
N GLU A 452 9.49 6.89 36.18
CA GLU A 452 8.80 7.55 35.07
C GLU A 452 8.06 8.79 35.56
N ILE A 453 7.34 8.70 36.68
CA ILE A 453 6.64 9.83 37.30
C ILE A 453 7.62 10.94 37.71
N LEU A 454 8.81 10.59 38.20
CA LEU A 454 9.83 11.55 38.63
C LEU A 454 10.51 12.28 37.46
N VAL A 455 10.75 11.60 36.34
CA VAL A 455 11.55 12.15 35.22
C VAL A 455 10.71 12.68 34.05
N ASN A 456 9.50 12.16 33.84
CA ASN A 456 8.66 12.54 32.71
C ASN A 456 8.01 13.91 32.95
N GLN A 457 8.19 14.85 32.02
CA GLN A 457 7.66 16.22 32.13
C GLN A 457 6.13 16.27 32.18
N GLU A 458 5.43 15.26 31.65
CA GLU A 458 3.97 15.18 31.73
C GLU A 458 3.44 15.09 33.17
N TYR A 459 4.27 14.62 34.11
CA TYR A 459 3.96 14.55 35.54
C TYR A 459 4.44 15.78 36.32
N SER A 460 4.92 16.83 35.65
CA SER A 460 5.42 18.04 36.32
C SER A 460 4.34 18.71 37.17
N THR A 461 3.10 18.81 36.68
CA THR A 461 1.98 19.36 37.46
C THR A 461 1.70 18.57 38.73
N LEU A 462 1.77 17.24 38.66
CA LEU A 462 1.62 16.36 39.82
C LEU A 462 2.72 16.62 40.85
N ARG A 463 3.98 16.63 40.42
CA ARG A 463 5.15 16.78 41.30
C ARG A 463 5.20 18.15 42.00
N HIS A 464 4.70 19.20 41.37
CA HIS A 464 4.64 20.55 41.96
C HIS A 464 3.31 20.84 42.68
N SER A 465 2.39 19.86 42.75
CA SER A 465 1.15 20.02 43.50
C SER A 465 1.42 20.10 44.99
N SER A 466 0.66 20.93 45.71
CA SER A 466 0.64 20.93 47.18
C SER A 466 0.22 19.58 47.78
N LYS A 467 -0.38 18.68 46.98
CA LYS A 467 -0.74 17.32 47.38
C LYS A 467 0.42 16.32 47.28
N TRP A 468 1.53 16.68 46.63
CA TRP A 468 2.62 15.75 46.36
C TRP A 468 3.17 15.06 47.63
N PRO A 469 3.50 15.78 48.73
CA PRO A 469 3.95 15.13 49.97
C PRO A 469 2.93 14.11 50.53
N GLN A 470 1.64 14.43 50.43
CA GLN A 470 0.54 13.56 50.86
C GLN A 470 0.48 12.27 50.03
N ILE A 471 0.58 12.41 48.70
CA ILE A 471 0.60 11.31 47.75
C ILE A 471 1.79 10.39 48.01
N VAL A 472 2.98 10.96 48.22
CA VAL A 472 4.19 10.20 48.52
C VAL A 472 4.03 9.43 49.82
N SER A 473 3.49 10.04 50.89
CA SER A 473 3.24 9.34 52.15
C SER A 473 2.29 8.15 51.99
N VAL A 474 1.19 8.31 51.23
CA VAL A 474 0.24 7.22 50.92
C VAL A 474 0.89 6.09 50.11
N ILE A 475 1.78 6.41 49.17
CA ILE A 475 2.52 5.40 48.40
C ILE A 475 3.46 4.63 49.33
N TYR A 476 4.27 5.35 50.12
CA TYR A 476 5.31 4.73 50.96
C TYR A 476 4.74 3.96 52.15
N SER A 477 3.59 4.35 52.71
CA SER A 477 2.93 3.55 53.75
C SER A 477 2.54 2.16 53.24
N LYS A 478 2.03 2.06 52.01
CA LYS A 478 1.69 0.80 51.34
C LYS A 478 2.93 -0.04 51.01
N LEU A 479 4.02 0.62 50.58
CA LEU A 479 5.28 -0.06 50.29
C LEU A 479 5.95 -0.59 51.56
N ALA A 480 5.86 0.13 52.67
CA ALA A 480 6.35 -0.34 53.97
C ALA A 480 5.67 -1.67 54.35
N ASP A 481 4.35 -1.79 54.17
CA ASP A 481 3.64 -3.06 54.38
C ASP A 481 4.14 -4.20 53.48
N ALA A 482 4.52 -3.87 52.23
CA ALA A 482 5.09 -4.83 51.30
C ALA A 482 6.44 -5.35 51.78
N ILE A 483 7.32 -4.47 52.25
CA ILE A 483 8.67 -4.81 52.71
C ILE A 483 8.62 -5.53 54.06
N ILE A 484 7.78 -5.09 55.00
CA ILE A 484 7.51 -5.80 56.26
C ILE A 484 7.06 -7.24 55.97
N HIS A 485 6.24 -7.45 54.94
CA HIS A 485 5.83 -8.78 54.53
C HIS A 485 7.00 -9.65 54.02
N ILE A 486 7.93 -9.06 53.26
CA ILE A 486 9.17 -9.74 52.82
C ILE A 486 10.04 -10.10 54.04
N HIS A 487 10.25 -9.15 54.96
CA HIS A 487 11.05 -9.33 56.17
C HIS A 487 10.49 -10.43 57.08
N LYS A 488 9.17 -10.49 57.25
CA LYS A 488 8.49 -11.57 58.01
C LYS A 488 8.69 -12.97 57.42
N ASN A 489 9.07 -13.06 56.15
CA ASN A 489 9.41 -14.32 55.49
C ASN A 489 10.92 -14.63 55.52
N GLY A 490 11.73 -13.81 56.19
CA GLY A 490 13.18 -14.02 56.36
C GLY A 490 14.03 -13.59 55.16
N TYR A 491 13.52 -12.67 54.34
CA TYR A 491 14.22 -12.11 53.18
C TYR A 491 14.38 -10.58 53.32
N VAL A 492 15.36 -10.05 52.62
CA VAL A 492 15.64 -8.62 52.46
C VAL A 492 15.59 -8.31 50.97
N HIS A 493 14.84 -7.29 50.55
CA HIS A 493 14.65 -6.97 49.14
C HIS A 493 15.95 -6.52 48.44
N CYS A 494 16.78 -5.73 49.11
CA CYS A 494 18.10 -5.27 48.63
C CYS A 494 18.11 -4.38 47.36
N ASP A 495 16.96 -4.00 46.80
CA ASP A 495 16.90 -3.17 45.57
C ASP A 495 15.66 -2.25 45.55
N ILE A 496 15.37 -1.59 46.67
CA ILE A 496 14.27 -0.64 46.77
C ILE A 496 14.70 0.69 46.12
N LYS A 497 13.99 1.08 45.06
CA LYS A 497 14.19 2.32 44.31
C LYS A 497 12.95 2.67 43.47
N PRO A 498 12.81 3.92 42.99
CA PRO A 498 11.64 4.35 42.21
C PRO A 498 11.36 3.49 40.97
N SER A 499 12.37 2.95 40.27
CA SER A 499 12.13 2.10 39.09
C SER A 499 11.57 0.70 39.42
N ASN A 500 11.60 0.28 40.68
CA ASN A 500 11.04 -1.00 41.15
C ASN A 500 9.69 -0.82 41.85
N ILE A 501 9.20 0.42 41.98
CA ILE A 501 7.86 0.74 42.50
C ILE A 501 6.94 0.92 41.30
N LEU A 502 6.07 -0.05 41.05
CA LEU A 502 5.19 -0.10 39.87
C LEU A 502 3.73 0.21 40.22
N PHE A 503 2.98 0.68 39.23
CA PHE A 503 1.55 0.95 39.37
C PHE A 503 0.71 0.04 38.47
N ASN A 504 -0.39 -0.51 39.00
CA ASN A 504 -1.30 -1.36 38.23
C ASN A 504 -1.96 -0.60 37.05
N ARG A 505 -2.15 0.72 37.22
CA ARG A 505 -2.72 1.67 36.27
C ARG A 505 -1.98 3.00 36.37
N LYS A 506 -2.04 3.81 35.31
CA LYS A 506 -1.36 5.11 35.30
C LYS A 506 -1.92 6.00 36.41
N LEU A 507 -1.02 6.62 37.17
CA LEU A 507 -1.40 7.65 38.13
C LEU A 507 -1.89 8.89 37.36
N PRO A 508 -3.00 9.53 37.79
CA PRO A 508 -3.41 10.83 37.26
C PRO A 508 -2.31 11.89 37.37
N LYS A 509 -2.35 12.89 36.50
CA LYS A 509 -1.30 13.94 36.39
C LYS A 509 -1.58 15.17 37.27
N TYR A 510 -2.71 15.20 37.96
CA TYR A 510 -3.10 16.27 38.88
C TYR A 510 -3.21 15.73 40.31
N GLY A 511 -2.86 16.55 41.30
CA GLY A 511 -2.67 16.12 42.68
C GLY A 511 -3.94 15.54 43.33
N GLU A 512 -5.06 16.23 43.21
CA GLU A 512 -6.34 15.81 43.79
C GLU A 512 -6.79 14.46 43.22
N GLU A 513 -6.80 14.33 41.88
CA GLU A 513 -7.18 13.10 41.17
C GLU A 513 -6.25 11.94 41.51
N ALA A 514 -4.94 12.20 41.58
CA ALA A 514 -3.95 11.19 41.91
C ALA A 514 -4.10 10.68 43.34
N LEU A 515 -4.33 11.58 44.29
CA LEU A 515 -4.59 11.24 45.68
C LEU A 515 -5.89 10.42 45.79
N GLU A 516 -6.97 10.85 45.16
CA GLU A 516 -8.25 10.13 45.16
C GLU A 516 -8.10 8.72 44.56
N ALA A 517 -7.44 8.58 43.41
CA ALA A 517 -7.20 7.28 42.77
C ALA A 517 -6.40 6.32 43.66
N LEU A 518 -5.44 6.82 44.45
CA LEU A 518 -4.67 6.04 45.42
C LEU A 518 -5.51 5.64 46.64
N LEU A 519 -6.31 6.57 47.18
CA LEU A 519 -7.15 6.33 48.35
C LEU A 519 -8.28 5.34 48.04
N ASN A 520 -8.88 5.44 46.85
CA ASN A 520 -9.92 4.53 46.37
C ASN A 520 -9.38 3.17 45.88
N GLU A 521 -8.07 2.94 45.95
CA GLU A 521 -7.38 1.74 45.45
C GLU A 521 -7.62 1.44 43.95
N GLU A 522 -7.96 2.45 43.16
CA GLU A 522 -8.02 2.34 41.70
C GLU A 522 -6.61 2.21 41.12
N VAL A 523 -5.69 2.99 41.70
CA VAL A 523 -4.24 2.91 41.47
C VAL A 523 -3.59 2.36 42.73
N VAL A 524 -2.87 1.24 42.59
CA VAL A 524 -2.20 0.54 43.67
C VAL A 524 -0.70 0.50 43.38
N PRO A 525 0.15 1.14 44.21
CA PRO A 525 1.60 0.97 44.12
C PRO A 525 1.96 -0.43 44.60
N LYS A 526 2.89 -1.08 43.90
CA LYS A 526 3.43 -2.38 44.28
C LYS A 526 4.94 -2.39 44.12
N LEU A 527 5.61 -3.03 45.06
CA LEU A 527 7.03 -3.31 44.98
C LEU A 527 7.26 -4.53 44.07
N SER A 528 8.16 -4.37 43.10
CA SER A 528 8.52 -5.38 42.10
C SER A 528 9.95 -5.87 42.32
N ASP A 529 10.46 -6.73 41.43
CA ASP A 529 11.84 -7.24 41.47
C ASP A 529 12.21 -8.10 42.69
N LEU A 530 11.27 -8.92 43.15
CA LEU A 530 11.52 -9.95 44.18
C LEU A 530 12.66 -10.93 43.82
N GLY A 531 13.08 -11.01 42.56
CA GLY A 531 14.27 -11.78 42.17
C GLY A 531 15.59 -11.23 42.71
N SER A 532 15.61 -9.99 43.21
CA SER A 532 16.75 -9.38 43.89
C SER A 532 16.74 -9.63 45.40
N ALA A 533 15.67 -10.23 45.95
CA ALA A 533 15.54 -10.46 47.38
C ALA A 533 16.44 -11.59 47.85
N VAL A 534 17.20 -11.33 48.91
CA VAL A 534 18.21 -12.23 49.45
C VAL A 534 17.80 -12.69 50.84
N LYS A 535 18.01 -13.98 51.15
CA LYS A 535 17.74 -14.50 52.49
C LYS A 535 18.65 -13.84 53.52
N VAL A 536 18.11 -13.48 54.68
CA VAL A 536 18.86 -12.81 55.76
C VAL A 536 20.12 -13.60 56.12
N GLY A 537 21.24 -12.90 56.25
CA GLY A 537 22.55 -13.49 56.58
C GLY A 537 23.34 -14.02 55.38
N VAL A 538 22.78 -14.02 54.16
CA VAL A 538 23.47 -14.40 52.93
C VAL A 538 24.17 -13.17 52.32
N PRO A 539 25.41 -13.27 51.83
CA PRO A 539 26.10 -12.15 51.16
C PRO A 539 25.32 -11.61 49.96
N VAL A 540 25.22 -10.29 49.86
CA VAL A 540 24.57 -9.62 48.72
C VAL A 540 25.60 -9.33 47.63
N ILE A 541 25.29 -9.74 46.39
CA ILE A 541 26.22 -9.63 45.25
C ILE A 541 25.91 -8.40 44.38
N HIS A 542 24.65 -7.97 44.37
CA HIS A 542 24.16 -6.90 43.52
C HIS A 542 23.69 -5.70 44.33
N TYR A 543 23.89 -4.51 43.77
CA TYR A 543 23.43 -3.27 44.38
C TYR A 543 23.12 -2.23 43.28
N THR A 544 22.33 -1.23 43.65
CA THR A 544 22.13 -0.04 42.82
C THR A 544 22.82 1.15 43.49
N PRO A 545 23.76 1.83 42.81
CA PRO A 545 24.39 3.06 43.31
C PRO A 545 23.37 4.07 43.81
N TYR A 546 23.78 4.97 44.71
CA TYR A 546 22.96 5.93 45.45
C TYR A 546 21.89 5.35 46.41
N TYR A 547 21.26 4.21 46.11
CA TYR A 547 20.18 3.64 46.93
C TYR A 547 20.66 2.61 47.95
N ALA A 548 21.67 1.81 47.59
CA ALA A 548 22.13 0.73 48.46
C ALA A 548 22.94 1.24 49.65
N HIS A 549 22.74 0.62 50.81
CA HIS A 549 23.53 0.89 52.02
C HIS A 549 25.01 0.56 51.78
N PRO A 550 25.99 1.32 52.29
CA PRO A 550 27.42 1.07 52.05
C PRO A 550 27.86 -0.36 52.33
N LEU A 551 27.43 -0.96 53.44
CA LEU A 551 27.75 -2.36 53.76
C LEU A 551 27.21 -3.34 52.72
N GLN A 552 26.05 -3.07 52.11
CA GLN A 552 25.53 -3.87 51.01
C GLN A 552 26.45 -3.78 49.78
N ARG A 553 26.88 -2.55 49.43
CA ARG A 553 27.80 -2.30 48.29
C ARG A 553 29.13 -3.03 48.46
N PHE A 554 29.57 -3.20 49.70
CA PHE A 554 30.82 -3.89 50.05
C PHE A 554 30.70 -5.42 50.12
N GLY A 555 29.55 -5.99 49.73
CA GLY A 555 29.30 -7.44 49.76
C GLY A 555 28.90 -7.96 51.14
N GLY A 556 28.33 -7.09 51.97
CA GLY A 556 27.82 -7.45 53.29
C GLY A 556 26.71 -8.49 53.23
N LYS A 557 26.46 -9.13 54.37
CA LYS A 557 25.34 -10.07 54.52
C LYS A 557 24.02 -9.30 54.54
N ALA A 558 23.00 -9.84 53.89
CA ALA A 558 21.68 -9.25 53.84
C ALA A 558 21.13 -9.02 55.25
N GLU A 559 20.83 -7.77 55.56
CA GLU A 559 20.29 -7.31 56.85
C GLU A 559 19.09 -6.40 56.58
N TYR A 560 18.08 -6.43 57.47
CA TYR A 560 16.85 -5.65 57.30
C TYR A 560 17.10 -4.14 57.22
N ASN A 561 18.16 -3.65 57.87
CA ASN A 561 18.59 -2.25 57.83
C ASN A 561 18.96 -1.78 56.40
N PHE A 562 19.34 -2.67 55.49
CA PHE A 562 19.62 -2.30 54.09
C PHE A 562 18.35 -1.85 53.38
N ASP A 563 17.23 -2.51 53.67
CA ASP A 563 15.93 -2.10 53.16
C ASP A 563 15.42 -0.84 53.85
N VAL A 564 15.68 -0.65 55.16
CA VAL A 564 15.35 0.61 55.86
C VAL A 564 16.06 1.79 55.20
N TYR A 565 17.36 1.65 54.95
CA TYR A 565 18.15 2.69 54.30
C TYR A 565 17.65 2.98 52.89
N SER A 566 17.50 1.94 52.04
CA SER A 566 17.09 2.12 50.64
C SER A 566 15.64 2.61 50.51
N PHE A 567 14.73 2.19 51.39
CA PHE A 567 13.37 2.75 51.50
C PHE A 567 13.43 4.24 51.82
N THR A 568 14.29 4.64 52.77
CA THR A 568 14.42 6.04 53.18
C THR A 568 15.04 6.91 52.09
N VAL A 569 16.09 6.43 51.41
CA VAL A 569 16.65 7.12 50.24
C VAL A 569 15.60 7.25 49.14
N SER A 570 14.85 6.19 48.84
CA SER A 570 13.79 6.22 47.84
C SER A 570 12.70 7.23 48.20
N LEU A 571 12.29 7.30 49.48
CA LEU A 571 11.33 8.28 50.01
C LEU A 571 11.85 9.71 49.78
N TYR A 572 13.09 9.99 50.20
CA TYR A 572 13.74 11.28 49.98
C TYR A 572 13.77 11.66 48.50
N VAL A 573 14.20 10.75 47.63
CA VAL A 573 14.26 10.97 46.18
C VAL A 573 12.88 11.23 45.60
N THR A 574 11.84 10.57 46.11
CA THR A 574 10.48 10.79 45.63
C THR A 574 9.94 12.17 46.05
N LEU A 575 10.26 12.61 47.27
CA LEU A 575 9.86 13.94 47.76
C LEU A 575 10.57 15.07 47.01
N THR A 576 11.85 14.90 46.69
CA THR A 576 12.73 16.02 46.27
C THR A 576 13.22 15.93 44.83
N ASN A 577 13.15 14.76 44.21
CA ASN A 577 13.86 14.42 42.97
C ASN A 577 15.39 14.66 43.05
N ASN A 578 15.97 14.56 44.25
CA ASN A 578 17.41 14.69 44.54
C ASN A 578 17.84 13.59 45.53
N PHE A 579 19.14 13.42 45.77
CA PHE A 579 19.67 12.45 46.74
C PHE A 579 19.99 13.10 48.10
N PRO A 580 19.85 12.37 49.22
CA PRO A 580 20.03 12.95 50.55
C PRO A 580 21.46 13.42 50.80
N PHE A 581 22.45 12.71 50.27
CA PHE A 581 23.87 13.02 50.43
C PHE A 581 24.46 13.71 49.20
N SER A 582 25.58 14.39 49.42
CA SER A 582 26.35 15.07 48.37
C SER A 582 27.15 14.10 47.50
N GLU A 583 27.42 14.51 46.26
CA GLU A 583 28.09 13.70 45.24
C GLU A 583 29.52 13.25 45.61
N TRP A 584 30.24 13.96 46.49
CA TRP A 584 31.55 13.51 46.95
C TRP A 584 31.47 12.18 47.71
N LEU A 585 30.44 11.99 48.54
CA LEU A 585 30.28 10.79 49.34
C LEU A 585 29.98 9.58 48.45
N GLU A 586 29.15 9.76 47.41
CA GLU A 586 28.88 8.68 46.46
C GLU A 586 30.16 8.25 45.73
N ARG A 587 30.97 9.20 45.27
CA ARG A 587 32.25 8.90 44.60
C ARG A 587 33.19 8.11 45.52
N GLU A 588 33.26 8.50 46.78
CA GLU A 588 34.10 7.81 47.78
C GLU A 588 33.61 6.39 48.07
N LEU A 589 32.30 6.21 48.21
CA LEU A 589 31.68 4.88 48.37
C LEU A 589 31.95 3.99 47.15
N GLU A 590 31.83 4.53 45.93
CA GLU A 590 32.09 3.78 44.70
C GLU A 590 33.57 3.39 44.58
N GLU A 591 34.50 4.29 44.92
CA GLU A 591 35.92 3.95 45.00
C GLU A 591 36.17 2.80 45.99
N ALA A 592 35.52 2.82 47.16
CA ALA A 592 35.63 1.78 48.18
C ALA A 592 35.00 0.43 47.79
N VAL A 593 34.11 0.40 46.79
CA VAL A 593 33.66 -0.87 46.19
C VAL A 593 34.82 -1.54 45.48
N THR A 594 35.58 -0.78 44.67
CA THR A 594 36.70 -1.29 43.87
C THR A 594 38.00 -1.47 44.66
N ASP A 595 38.21 -0.67 45.72
CA ASP A 595 39.38 -0.69 46.59
C ASP A 595 38.98 -0.97 48.04
N PRO A 596 39.05 -2.24 48.48
CA PRO A 596 38.68 -2.62 49.84
C PRO A 596 39.43 -1.89 50.95
N SER A 597 40.63 -1.34 50.68
CA SER A 597 41.42 -0.60 51.68
C SER A 597 40.77 0.72 52.10
N LYS A 598 39.88 1.27 51.26
CA LYS A 598 39.16 2.52 51.53
C LYS A 598 37.85 2.35 52.30
N ARG A 599 37.36 1.10 52.46
CA ARG A 599 36.03 0.82 53.03
C ARG A 599 35.84 1.34 54.44
N GLU A 600 36.86 1.26 55.29
CA GLU A 600 36.77 1.73 56.68
C GLU A 600 36.58 3.25 56.74
N ILE A 601 37.36 3.99 55.94
CA ILE A 601 37.28 5.45 55.86
C ILE A 601 35.94 5.87 55.26
N ALA A 602 35.56 5.28 54.11
CA ALA A 602 34.31 5.59 53.44
C ALA A 602 33.07 5.30 54.31
N LEU A 603 33.11 4.24 55.13
CA LEU A 603 32.04 3.93 56.07
C LEU A 603 31.98 4.95 57.23
N LYS A 604 33.13 5.37 57.75
CA LYS A 604 33.21 6.41 58.77
C LYS A 604 32.66 7.74 58.25
N ASP A 605 33.07 8.15 57.06
CA ASP A 605 32.65 9.41 56.45
C ASP A 605 31.16 9.38 56.07
N PHE A 606 30.63 8.21 55.67
CA PHE A 606 29.19 8.00 55.52
C PHE A 606 28.41 8.25 56.81
N TYR A 607 28.84 7.71 57.96
CA TYR A 607 28.15 7.93 59.24
C TYR A 607 28.29 9.35 59.79
N LEU A 608 29.31 10.09 59.36
CA LEU A 608 29.51 11.50 59.72
C LEU A 608 28.82 12.48 58.77
N ALA A 609 28.44 12.04 57.58
CA ALA A 609 27.82 12.88 56.58
C ALA A 609 26.41 13.33 57.01
N GLU A 610 26.16 14.64 56.92
CA GLU A 610 24.84 15.20 57.19
C GLU A 610 23.96 15.17 55.93
N PRO A 611 22.77 14.56 55.96
CA PRO A 611 21.85 14.58 54.84
C PRO A 611 21.20 15.97 54.68
N ARG A 612 20.82 16.31 53.45
CA ARG A 612 20.18 17.58 53.07
C ARG A 612 18.70 17.65 53.46
N LEU A 613 18.42 17.63 54.76
CA LEU A 613 17.04 17.59 55.32
C LEU A 613 16.25 18.89 55.10
N ASP A 614 16.91 19.97 54.71
CA ASP A 614 16.28 21.25 54.35
C ASP A 614 15.41 21.16 53.07
N GLN A 615 15.65 20.14 52.24
CA GLN A 615 14.95 19.96 50.96
C GLN A 615 13.61 19.22 51.07
N ILE A 616 13.31 18.62 52.22
CA ILE A 616 12.08 17.85 52.45
C ILE A 616 11.10 18.62 53.36
N PRO A 617 9.78 18.34 53.25
CA PRO A 617 8.78 18.92 54.15
C PRO A 617 9.06 18.57 55.62
N ASP A 618 8.74 19.51 56.52
CA ASP A 618 9.07 19.45 57.96
C ASP A 618 8.58 18.14 58.61
N GLU A 619 7.39 17.69 58.21
CA GLU A 619 6.73 16.49 58.74
C GLU A 619 7.45 15.16 58.41
N PHE A 620 8.36 15.14 57.42
CA PHE A 620 9.17 13.95 57.10
C PHE A 620 10.59 14.02 57.66
N ARG A 621 11.05 15.17 58.19
CA ARG A 621 12.47 15.36 58.53
C ARG A 621 13.00 14.34 59.51
N ASP A 622 12.32 14.18 60.63
CA ASP A 622 12.73 13.27 61.71
C ASP A 622 12.68 11.80 61.24
N LEU A 623 11.62 11.41 60.53
CA LEU A 623 11.46 10.08 59.94
C LEU A 623 12.61 9.75 58.97
N VAL A 624 12.95 10.68 58.08
CA VAL A 624 14.02 10.51 57.09
C VAL A 624 15.39 10.49 57.75
N GLU A 625 15.65 11.36 58.73
CA GLU A 625 16.92 11.37 59.45
C GLU A 625 17.19 10.04 60.16
N ARG A 626 16.23 9.58 60.98
CA ARG A 626 16.34 8.29 61.68
C ARG A 626 16.41 7.11 60.71
N GLY A 627 15.68 7.17 59.60
CA GLY A 627 15.71 6.15 58.54
C GLY A 627 17.08 6.03 57.86
N LEU A 628 17.72 7.15 57.52
CA LEU A 628 19.05 7.15 56.91
C LEU A 628 20.14 6.68 57.88
N ARG A 629 19.97 6.94 59.18
CA ARG A 629 20.87 6.47 60.25
C ARG A 629 20.61 5.02 60.67
N GLY A 630 19.50 4.41 60.23
CA GLY A 630 19.10 3.06 60.64
C GLY A 630 18.60 2.98 62.09
N GLU A 631 18.11 4.09 62.64
CA GLU A 631 17.64 4.23 64.03
C GLU A 631 16.14 3.95 64.19
N ILE A 632 15.46 3.59 63.11
CA ILE A 632 14.02 3.29 63.07
C ILE A 632 13.76 1.99 62.29
N THR A 633 12.74 1.24 62.69
CA THR A 633 12.28 0.04 61.99
C THR A 633 11.25 0.36 60.91
N LEU A 634 11.05 -0.54 59.93
CA LEU A 634 10.01 -0.31 58.92
C LEU A 634 8.59 -0.32 59.50
N GLU A 635 8.34 -1.08 60.57
CA GLU A 635 7.07 -1.03 61.30
C GLU A 635 6.79 0.36 61.88
N GLU A 636 7.80 0.99 62.49
CA GLU A 636 7.70 2.36 62.99
C GLU A 636 7.55 3.37 61.85
N MET A 637 8.33 3.23 60.77
CA MET A 637 8.17 4.08 59.58
C MET A 637 6.76 3.99 58.98
N SER A 638 6.21 2.78 58.86
CA SER A 638 4.84 2.55 58.39
C SER A 638 3.82 3.26 59.28
N ARG A 639 3.97 3.16 60.61
CA ARG A 639 3.11 3.84 61.58
C ARG A 639 3.20 5.35 61.45
N GLU A 640 4.41 5.91 61.37
CA GLU A 640 4.63 7.35 61.28
C GLU A 640 4.10 7.94 59.96
N LEU A 641 4.29 7.27 58.82
CA LEU A 641 3.69 7.69 57.55
C LEU A 641 2.16 7.74 57.62
N ARG A 642 1.52 6.78 58.31
CA ARG A 642 0.07 6.82 58.55
C ARG A 642 -0.33 7.96 59.50
N MET A 643 0.49 8.29 60.50
CA MET A 643 0.26 9.45 61.36
C MET A 643 0.37 10.76 60.58
N ILE A 644 1.37 10.90 59.70
CA ILE A 644 1.50 12.05 58.79
C ILE A 644 0.23 12.18 57.94
N ASN A 645 -0.25 11.08 57.36
CA ASN A 645 -1.50 11.07 56.59
C ASN A 645 -2.71 11.56 57.40
N LYS A 646 -2.85 11.13 58.67
CA LYS A 646 -3.97 11.49 59.53
C LYS A 646 -3.88 12.92 60.06
N TYR A 647 -2.75 13.30 60.65
CA TYR A 647 -2.63 14.53 61.44
C TYR A 647 -2.16 15.73 60.63
N ASN A 648 -1.33 15.52 59.61
CA ASN A 648 -0.85 16.62 58.76
C ASN A 648 -1.78 16.85 57.57
N TYR A 649 -2.43 15.80 57.08
CA TYR A 649 -3.21 15.85 55.84
C TYR A 649 -4.70 15.52 55.97
N ASN A 650 -5.19 15.21 57.18
CA ASN A 650 -6.59 14.92 57.48
C ASN A 650 -7.18 13.78 56.62
N LEU A 651 -6.38 12.77 56.28
CA LEU A 651 -6.85 11.60 55.52
C LEU A 651 -7.54 10.59 56.44
N PRO A 652 -8.69 10.01 56.04
CA PRO A 652 -9.33 8.95 56.79
C PRO A 652 -8.45 7.70 56.77
N ILE A 653 -8.08 7.19 57.94
CA ILE A 653 -7.51 5.84 58.07
C ILE A 653 -8.68 4.86 57.96
N SER A 654 -8.62 3.89 57.05
CA SER A 654 -9.68 2.88 56.99
C SER A 654 -9.66 2.00 58.25
N ASP A 655 -10.81 1.59 58.77
CA ASP A 655 -10.93 0.72 59.96
C ASP A 655 -10.14 -0.62 59.82
N LYS A 656 -9.79 -1.04 58.60
CA LYS A 656 -8.95 -2.21 58.34
C LYS A 656 -7.45 -1.98 58.61
N GLU A 657 -7.00 -0.73 58.61
CA GLU A 657 -5.61 -0.33 58.91
C GLU A 657 -5.41 -0.05 60.40
N GLU A 658 -6.47 0.22 61.17
CA GLU A 658 -6.40 0.37 62.64
C GLU A 658 -6.14 -0.96 63.38
N ILE A 659 -6.37 -2.12 62.76
CA ILE A 659 -6.32 -3.44 63.42
C ILE A 659 -4.91 -4.09 63.38
N LYS A 660 -3.88 -3.40 62.86
CA LYS A 660 -2.48 -3.84 62.94
C LYS A 660 -1.58 -2.79 63.62
N ILE A 661 -2.08 -2.13 64.66
CA ILE A 661 -1.27 -1.28 65.55
C ILE A 661 -0.53 -2.15 66.56
#